data_AF-A0A8J9U629-F1
#
_entry.id   AF-A0A8J9U629-F1
#
_cell.length_a   1.000
_cell.length_b   1.000
_cell.length_c   1.000
_cell.angle_alpha   90.00
_cell.angle_beta   90.00
_cell.angle_gamma   90.00
#
_symmetry.space_group_name_H-M   'P 1'
#
loop_
_entity.id
_entity.type
_entity.pdbx_description
1 polymer ?
#
loop_
_entity_poly.entity_id
_entity_poly.type
_entity_poly.pdbx_seq_one_letter_code
_entity_poly.pdbx_strand_id
1 'polypeptide(L)'
;MDQWVTAASALLAILLYYNTLDAGFVYDDRRAILSNPDVIGHTPIKALFENDFWGTRLTDPGSHGSYRPLCVATYRLNYIFSGFKPWSYHFLNILLHSIATALVVTTARRLLPPHCIRVGTAVAGLSFAAHPIHTEAVAGVVGRADLAACNFFLLSFLLYSEHVRLRIESQKRQCRHVIKSKILRHQLTTSDQNFRLSCHDLVQQIMINVRRLLKAGKAGPLKMLNACEVDTGAVKLNQCQCNGSVSEDSGELLQWCTLAGTLLFATAATLSKEPAIMVVPLCIFFDFLKDTRQEEPYSKYRWRSICALSTGGFVLLYWRLRLAGAPSAFASADNPTSRDPSLLTRFYTFTYLPVFNFFLLIYPFQLSFDWSMDSIPKITTIFDVRNLYSLVFYAVISKVTWKALSHELIKQQEKKEKYFKKNNKIKQKWNYNCKHYNRRQDCERKSIIPHKENASFKRTMCPCNGCKHALTEEHTIMCRAVNNNNTMMHHSTCVCPITHGKSKVQSTPKYVYQSPQVAMLLFTAFMVLPFVPASNILFYVGFVVAERVLYIPSVGFCFLLGLGAGTLTRNWRRYEMRSRVFMLVLLTTLLAMSAATLRRNLDWRDEESLFKSALHINPPKAYGNLGSVLTTQGRLTEAEVAFEKALKYRPNMADVHYNLGILHQNQRRYGEAIKSFERAIYFRPSMALAYVNLGTSLMADGRLAEAASALRAGARADGVRVRDRREHDAARVSALVQLASLHSQRGHWHKALSAYKDALQILPDTNAPIVGWTRHNILSMASEIYMQLQQWPQAEHSILSALALSPNHVGTHVTLAQILARNSSRSMEAESWYKKAITLAPDDPSVRDQFGMFLRSQRRLRESAEQLVEAARLSPTDSVRAASAARALRDARRCRSAERWYARAVELNPEDAEFHSNLGAILHLNGKYLAAATSYRRALQLKPNDEITITNLKRVRTLMSSQRKK
;
A
#
# COMPACT_ATOMS: atom_id res chain seq x y z
N MET A 1 35.65 2.71 12.36
CA MET A 1 34.86 3.97 12.36
C MET A 1 33.67 3.87 11.42
N ASP A 2 33.83 3.28 10.23
CA ASP A 2 32.79 3.29 9.18
C ASP A 2 31.53 2.46 9.49
N GLN A 3 31.65 1.30 10.15
CA GLN A 3 30.50 0.51 10.59
C GLN A 3 29.74 1.18 11.75
N TRP A 4 30.45 1.91 12.61
CA TRP A 4 29.86 2.63 13.75
C TRP A 4 28.91 3.75 13.33
N VAL A 5 29.23 4.49 12.26
CA VAL A 5 28.32 5.56 11.76
C VAL A 5 27.02 4.97 11.23
N THR A 6 27.11 3.85 10.49
CA THR A 6 25.93 3.14 9.99
C THR A 6 25.08 2.62 11.16
N ALA A 7 25.69 1.94 12.12
CA ALA A 7 25.01 1.42 13.30
C ALA A 7 24.38 2.53 14.16
N ALA A 8 25.12 3.63 14.41
CA ALA A 8 24.63 4.75 15.21
C ALA A 8 23.45 5.47 14.55
N SER A 9 23.50 5.69 13.23
CA SER A 9 22.38 6.32 12.51
C SER A 9 21.15 5.42 12.49
N ALA A 10 21.34 4.11 12.25
CA ALA A 10 20.27 3.12 12.26
C ALA A 10 19.63 2.95 13.65
N LEU A 11 20.45 2.99 14.72
CA LEU A 11 19.99 2.97 16.10
C LEU A 11 19.21 4.24 16.47
N LEU A 12 19.71 5.41 16.05
CA LEU A 12 19.01 6.69 16.24
C LEU A 12 17.61 6.65 15.61
N ALA A 13 17.49 6.14 14.38
CA ALA A 13 16.21 5.95 13.71
C ALA A 13 15.25 5.04 14.50
N ILE A 14 15.75 3.99 15.16
CA ILE A 14 14.92 3.13 16.03
C ILE A 14 14.47 3.89 17.29
N LEU A 15 15.41 4.56 17.96
CA LEU A 15 15.14 5.27 19.22
C LEU A 15 14.13 6.40 19.03
N LEU A 16 14.25 7.17 17.95
CA LEU A 16 13.36 8.31 17.69
C LEU A 16 11.93 7.91 17.39
N TYR A 17 11.68 6.70 16.90
CA TYR A 17 10.34 6.21 16.56
C TYR A 17 9.81 5.14 17.50
N TYR A 18 10.59 4.77 18.53
CA TYR A 18 10.20 3.74 19.50
C TYR A 18 8.84 4.05 20.15
N ASN A 19 8.54 5.32 20.42
CA ASN A 19 7.26 5.75 21.00
C ASN A 19 6.04 5.56 20.08
N THR A 20 6.24 5.20 18.80
CA THR A 20 5.13 4.85 17.89
C THR A 20 4.67 3.40 18.04
N LEU A 21 5.40 2.55 18.78
CA LEU A 21 4.99 1.16 19.03
C LEU A 21 3.69 1.05 19.82
N ASP A 22 3.38 2.07 20.65
CA ASP A 22 2.15 2.16 21.43
C ASP A 22 1.01 2.87 20.68
N ALA A 23 1.21 3.25 19.41
CA ALA A 23 0.18 3.89 18.59
C ALA A 23 -0.85 2.89 18.05
N GLY A 24 -2.07 3.38 17.79
CA GLY A 24 -3.15 2.62 17.16
C GLY A 24 -3.19 2.78 15.64
N PHE A 25 -4.09 2.05 14.97
CA PHE A 25 -4.40 2.31 13.55
C PHE A 25 -5.20 3.60 13.42
N VAL A 26 -4.69 4.56 12.65
CA VAL A 26 -5.31 5.89 12.50
C VAL A 26 -5.57 6.22 11.03
N TYR A 27 -6.64 6.98 10.78
CA TYR A 27 -6.97 7.52 9.45
C TYR A 27 -6.98 6.45 8.34
N ASP A 28 -6.11 6.57 7.34
CA ASP A 28 -6.02 5.66 6.19
C ASP A 28 -5.68 4.21 6.59
N ASP A 29 -5.06 3.97 7.76
CA ASP A 29 -4.68 2.63 8.22
C ASP A 29 -5.90 1.72 8.40
N ARG A 30 -7.03 2.27 8.85
CA ARG A 30 -8.25 1.49 9.09
C ARG A 30 -8.78 0.89 7.80
N ARG A 31 -8.81 1.67 6.72
CA ARG A 31 -9.27 1.19 5.42
C ARG A 31 -8.25 0.26 4.75
N ALA A 32 -6.97 0.62 4.81
CA ALA A 32 -5.92 -0.13 4.13
C ALA A 32 -5.65 -1.51 4.78
N ILE A 33 -5.96 -1.67 6.07
CA ILE A 33 -5.60 -2.85 6.86
C ILE A 33 -6.86 -3.52 7.44
N LEU A 34 -7.65 -2.82 8.26
CA LEU A 34 -8.73 -3.44 9.04
C LEU A 34 -9.91 -3.87 8.17
N SER A 35 -10.27 -3.08 7.16
CA SER A 35 -11.38 -3.39 6.24
C SER A 35 -10.93 -3.98 4.91
N ASN A 36 -9.64 -4.26 4.73
CA ASN A 36 -9.10 -4.70 3.44
C ASN A 36 -9.13 -6.24 3.33
N PRO A 37 -9.96 -6.83 2.45
CA PRO A 37 -10.07 -8.28 2.32
C PRO A 37 -8.77 -8.94 1.85
N ASP A 38 -7.89 -8.21 1.15
CA ASP A 38 -6.60 -8.71 0.70
C ASP A 38 -5.59 -8.92 1.83
N VAL A 39 -5.76 -8.18 2.94
CA VAL A 39 -4.91 -8.30 4.13
C VAL A 39 -5.36 -9.46 5.01
N ILE A 40 -6.67 -9.61 5.21
CA ILE A 40 -7.28 -10.64 6.08
C ILE A 40 -7.10 -12.06 5.50
N GLY A 41 -6.85 -12.15 4.19
CA GLY A 41 -6.49 -13.41 3.53
C GLY A 41 -7.65 -14.17 2.92
N HIS A 42 -8.85 -13.56 2.87
CA HIS A 42 -10.01 -14.11 2.19
C HIS A 42 -9.86 -14.17 0.66
N THR A 43 -8.96 -13.38 0.09
CA THR A 43 -8.67 -13.37 -1.35
C THR A 43 -7.41 -14.18 -1.69
N PRO A 44 -7.35 -14.82 -2.86
CA PRO A 44 -6.16 -15.52 -3.33
C PRO A 44 -5.00 -14.55 -3.60
N ILE A 45 -3.74 -14.99 -3.47
CA ILE A 45 -2.55 -14.14 -3.65
C ILE A 45 -2.53 -13.45 -5.02
N LYS A 46 -3.05 -14.11 -6.06
CA LYS A 46 -3.17 -13.52 -7.41
C LYS A 46 -4.01 -12.23 -7.41
N ALA A 47 -5.03 -12.14 -6.56
CA ALA A 47 -5.91 -10.97 -6.48
C ALA A 47 -5.17 -9.70 -6.05
N LEU A 48 -4.07 -9.81 -5.29
CA LEU A 48 -3.26 -8.64 -4.91
C LEU A 48 -2.71 -7.90 -6.13
N PHE A 49 -2.50 -8.58 -7.26
CA PHE A 49 -2.01 -7.98 -8.50
C PHE A 49 -3.13 -7.45 -9.40
N GLU A 50 -4.39 -7.73 -9.07
CA GLU A 50 -5.59 -7.29 -9.79
C GLU A 50 -6.35 -6.18 -9.04
N ASN A 51 -6.12 -6.07 -7.73
CA ASN A 51 -6.72 -5.08 -6.86
C ASN A 51 -5.82 -3.85 -6.65
N ASP A 52 -6.45 -2.74 -6.29
CA ASP A 52 -5.80 -1.55 -5.79
C ASP A 52 -5.37 -1.73 -4.33
N PHE A 53 -4.64 -0.73 -3.82
CA PHE A 53 -4.10 -0.69 -2.47
C PHE A 53 -5.15 -0.89 -1.36
N TRP A 54 -6.42 -0.63 -1.64
CA TRP A 54 -7.52 -0.70 -0.67
C TRP A 54 -8.34 -1.98 -0.77
N GLY A 55 -8.01 -2.89 -1.69
CA GLY A 55 -8.70 -4.17 -1.89
C GLY A 55 -9.83 -4.13 -2.94
N THR A 56 -9.94 -3.06 -3.72
CA THR A 56 -10.93 -2.95 -4.81
C THR A 56 -10.27 -3.31 -6.14
N ARG A 57 -10.93 -4.09 -7.01
CA ARG A 57 -10.39 -4.44 -8.34
C ARG A 57 -10.06 -3.20 -9.17
N LEU A 58 -8.90 -3.16 -9.81
CA LEU A 58 -8.46 -2.03 -10.64
C LEU A 58 -9.39 -1.72 -11.82
N THR A 59 -10.11 -2.73 -12.31
CA THR A 59 -11.08 -2.59 -13.42
C THR A 59 -12.41 -1.98 -12.97
N ASP A 60 -12.64 -1.86 -11.66
CA ASP A 60 -13.85 -1.25 -11.12
C ASP A 60 -13.79 0.28 -11.28
N PRO A 61 -14.82 0.94 -11.85
CA PRO A 61 -14.89 2.40 -11.91
C PRO A 61 -14.76 3.11 -10.55
N GLY A 62 -15.10 2.44 -9.44
CA GLY A 62 -14.94 2.93 -8.08
C GLY A 62 -13.55 2.69 -7.47
N SER A 63 -12.62 2.06 -8.21
CA SER A 63 -11.25 1.87 -7.74
C SER A 63 -10.53 3.21 -7.56
N HIS A 64 -9.69 3.29 -6.54
CA HIS A 64 -8.82 4.44 -6.34
C HIS A 64 -7.67 4.46 -7.39
N GLY A 65 -7.34 3.32 -8.00
CA GLY A 65 -6.25 3.18 -8.98
C GLY A 65 -4.83 3.19 -8.40
N SER A 66 -4.69 3.33 -7.07
CA SER A 66 -3.39 3.23 -6.39
C SER A 66 -2.94 1.77 -6.38
N TYR A 67 -1.82 1.44 -7.02
CA TYR A 67 -1.41 0.05 -7.23
C TYR A 67 -0.10 -0.24 -6.50
N ARG A 68 -0.19 -0.98 -5.39
CA ARG A 68 0.93 -1.24 -4.48
C ARG A 68 0.91 -2.68 -3.94
N PRO A 69 0.91 -3.70 -4.82
CA PRO A 69 0.70 -5.10 -4.45
C PRO A 69 1.74 -5.61 -3.44
N LEU A 70 3.01 -5.18 -3.55
CA LEU A 70 4.04 -5.60 -2.60
C LEU A 70 3.81 -5.03 -1.20
N CYS A 71 3.31 -3.80 -1.10
CA CYS A 71 2.97 -3.21 0.19
C CYS A 71 1.82 -4.00 0.86
N VAL A 72 0.75 -4.29 0.11
CA VAL A 72 -0.39 -5.09 0.60
C VAL A 72 0.06 -6.51 1.00
N ALA A 73 0.95 -7.13 0.22
CA ALA A 73 1.53 -8.42 0.56
C ALA A 73 2.27 -8.37 1.92
N THR A 74 3.00 -7.29 2.21
CA THR A 74 3.63 -7.14 3.53
C THR A 74 2.62 -6.98 4.66
N TYR A 75 1.47 -6.32 4.44
CA TYR A 75 0.39 -6.27 5.45
C TYR A 75 -0.22 -7.63 5.70
N ARG A 76 -0.44 -8.42 4.64
CA ARG A 76 -0.95 -9.80 4.76
C ARG A 76 0.01 -10.69 5.56
N LEU A 77 1.32 -10.60 5.28
CA LEU A 77 2.34 -11.31 6.07
C LEU A 77 2.35 -10.86 7.54
N ASN A 78 2.22 -9.55 7.78
CA ASN A 78 2.16 -8.99 9.13
C ASN A 78 0.91 -9.43 9.90
N TYR A 79 -0.22 -9.55 9.20
CA TYR A 79 -1.49 -10.05 9.73
C TYR A 79 -1.38 -11.53 10.11
N ILE A 80 -0.76 -12.36 9.24
CA ILE A 80 -0.48 -13.77 9.56
C ILE A 80 0.39 -13.89 10.81
N PHE A 81 1.35 -13.00 11.00
CA PHE A 81 2.27 -13.02 12.14
C PHE A 81 1.62 -12.61 13.48
N SER A 82 0.74 -11.59 13.48
CA SER A 82 0.31 -10.95 14.73
C SER A 82 -1.16 -10.51 14.78
N GLY A 83 -1.96 -10.85 13.77
CA GLY A 83 -3.33 -10.36 13.61
C GLY A 83 -3.36 -8.84 13.48
N PHE A 84 -4.37 -8.20 14.07
CA PHE A 84 -4.52 -6.73 14.08
C PHE A 84 -3.83 -6.05 15.28
N LYS A 85 -2.69 -6.57 15.75
CA LYS A 85 -1.92 -5.92 16.83
C LYS A 85 -1.10 -4.75 16.26
N PRO A 86 -1.41 -3.47 16.55
CA PRO A 86 -0.78 -2.33 15.87
C PRO A 86 0.74 -2.26 16.03
N TRP A 87 1.26 -2.60 17.22
CA TRP A 87 2.68 -2.50 17.55
C TRP A 87 3.59 -3.20 16.53
N SER A 88 3.18 -4.35 15.97
CA SER A 88 4.01 -5.12 15.04
C SER A 88 4.10 -4.43 13.67
N TYR A 89 3.05 -3.70 13.28
CA TYR A 89 3.00 -2.95 12.04
C TYR A 89 3.89 -1.71 12.11
N HIS A 90 3.83 -0.98 13.22
CA HIS A 90 4.73 0.13 13.52
C HIS A 90 6.18 -0.36 13.64
N PHE A 91 6.42 -1.48 14.32
CA PHE A 91 7.75 -2.08 14.43
C PHE A 91 8.38 -2.38 13.07
N LEU A 92 7.61 -2.95 12.13
CA LEU A 92 8.12 -3.22 10.78
C LEU A 92 8.42 -1.92 10.02
N ASN A 93 7.64 -0.85 10.21
CA ASN A 93 7.95 0.46 9.64
C ASN A 93 9.23 1.06 10.24
N ILE A 94 9.41 1.00 11.56
CA ILE A 94 10.64 1.44 12.23
C ILE A 94 11.85 0.67 11.68
N LEU A 95 11.72 -0.66 11.52
CA LEU A 95 12.78 -1.49 10.94
C LEU A 95 13.10 -1.07 9.50
N LEU A 96 12.09 -0.87 8.65
CA LEU A 96 12.29 -0.41 7.28
C LEU A 96 12.94 0.98 7.21
N HIS A 97 12.60 1.90 8.13
CA HIS A 97 13.23 3.21 8.22
C HIS A 97 14.70 3.12 8.69
N SER A 98 14.99 2.23 9.64
CA SER A 98 16.35 1.94 10.10
C SER A 98 17.22 1.35 8.98
N ILE A 99 16.68 0.42 8.19
CA ILE A 99 17.36 -0.14 7.00
C ILE A 99 17.57 0.97 5.96
N ALA A 100 16.57 1.81 5.69
CA ALA A 100 16.69 2.92 4.74
C ALA A 100 17.80 3.88 5.18
N THR A 101 17.87 4.21 6.46
CA THR A 101 18.93 5.04 7.05
C THR A 101 20.32 4.41 6.85
N ALA A 102 20.46 3.10 7.06
CA ALA A 102 21.71 2.39 6.81
C ALA A 102 22.11 2.41 5.32
N LEU A 103 21.13 2.28 4.42
CA LEU A 103 21.34 2.38 2.97
C LEU A 103 21.70 3.80 2.54
N VAL A 104 21.13 4.83 3.16
CA VAL A 104 21.50 6.24 2.95
C VAL A 104 22.97 6.45 3.32
N VAL A 105 23.42 5.99 4.49
CA VAL A 105 24.84 6.08 4.90
C VAL A 105 25.75 5.34 3.91
N THR A 106 25.34 4.15 3.48
CA THR A 106 26.11 3.33 2.52
C THR A 106 26.22 4.02 1.15
N THR A 107 25.13 4.62 0.69
CA THR A 107 25.07 5.36 -0.58
C THR A 107 25.89 6.65 -0.49
N ALA A 108 25.76 7.42 0.59
CA ALA A 108 26.55 8.62 0.84
C ALA A 108 28.05 8.31 0.80
N ARG A 109 28.49 7.22 1.45
CA ARG A 109 29.91 6.81 1.47
C ARG A 109 30.45 6.53 0.07
N ARG A 110 29.60 5.99 -0.81
CA ARG A 110 29.95 5.62 -2.18
C ARG A 110 30.03 6.83 -3.12
N LEU A 111 29.27 7.89 -2.83
CA LEU A 111 29.13 9.06 -3.70
C LEU A 111 29.93 10.29 -3.21
N LEU A 112 30.16 10.42 -1.90
CA LEU A 112 30.87 11.59 -1.36
C LEU A 112 32.35 11.63 -1.78
N PRO A 113 32.90 12.84 -2.04
CA PRO A 113 34.33 13.00 -2.28
C PRO A 113 35.18 12.55 -1.07
N PRO A 114 36.41 12.05 -1.27
CA PRO A 114 37.23 11.43 -0.20
C PRO A 114 37.43 12.27 1.06
N HIS A 115 37.57 13.58 0.88
CA HIS A 115 37.76 14.52 1.99
C HIS A 115 36.46 14.76 2.78
N CYS A 116 35.30 14.51 2.18
CA CYS A 116 33.98 14.67 2.80
C CYS A 116 33.48 13.40 3.48
N ILE A 117 34.04 12.21 3.17
CA ILE A 117 33.46 10.92 3.57
C ILE A 117 33.19 10.84 5.08
N ARG A 118 34.14 11.23 5.94
CA ARG A 118 34.00 11.04 7.39
C ARG A 118 32.82 11.83 7.98
N VAL A 119 32.84 13.16 7.86
CA VAL A 119 31.79 14.01 8.44
C VAL A 119 30.52 13.98 7.58
N GLY A 120 30.67 14.00 6.26
CA GLY A 120 29.53 14.07 5.35
C GLY A 120 28.63 12.84 5.41
N THR A 121 29.19 11.63 5.61
CA THR A 121 28.36 10.43 5.79
C THR A 121 27.60 10.43 7.12
N ALA A 122 28.23 10.90 8.20
CA ALA A 122 27.59 11.02 9.49
C ALA A 122 26.44 12.05 9.46
N VAL A 123 26.68 13.23 8.88
CA VAL A 123 25.64 14.26 8.74
C VAL A 123 24.49 13.77 7.87
N ALA A 124 24.78 13.11 6.73
CA ALA A 124 23.73 12.58 5.87
C ALA A 124 22.87 11.51 6.58
N GLY A 125 23.51 10.58 7.31
CA GLY A 125 22.81 9.52 8.04
C GLY A 125 21.99 10.01 9.23
N LEU A 126 22.62 10.82 10.10
CA LEU A 126 21.97 11.36 11.30
C LEU A 126 20.83 12.32 10.95
N SER A 127 21.02 13.19 9.95
CA SER A 127 19.97 14.13 9.52
C SER A 127 18.80 13.37 8.90
N PHE A 128 19.06 12.30 8.13
CA PHE A 128 17.99 11.46 7.59
C PHE A 128 17.25 10.71 8.69
N ALA A 129 17.96 10.11 9.66
CA ALA A 129 17.34 9.41 10.78
C ALA A 129 16.43 10.31 11.64
N ALA A 130 16.81 11.58 11.80
CA ALA A 130 16.16 12.51 12.72
C ALA A 130 15.14 13.45 12.06
N HIS A 131 14.91 13.36 10.75
CA HIS A 131 14.15 14.37 10.02
C HIS A 131 12.63 14.30 10.32
N PRO A 132 11.99 15.38 10.84
CA PRO A 132 10.56 15.36 11.17
C PRO A 132 9.63 15.09 9.98
N ILE A 133 10.02 15.48 8.77
CA ILE A 133 9.27 15.18 7.52
C ILE A 133 9.02 13.68 7.29
N HIS A 134 9.76 12.79 7.95
CA HIS A 134 9.59 11.35 7.82
C HIS A 134 8.47 10.80 8.70
N THR A 135 7.96 11.57 9.66
CA THR A 135 7.03 11.04 10.65
C THR A 135 5.75 10.49 10.02
N GLU A 136 5.16 11.12 8.99
CA GLU A 136 4.02 10.55 8.28
C GLU A 136 4.36 9.17 7.68
N ALA A 137 5.54 9.01 7.08
CA ALA A 137 5.95 7.77 6.42
C ALA A 137 6.29 6.65 7.41
N VAL A 138 6.81 6.98 8.60
CA VAL A 138 7.26 6.00 9.60
C VAL A 138 6.17 5.69 10.62
N ALA A 139 5.55 6.71 11.22
CA ALA A 139 4.53 6.55 12.25
C ALA A 139 3.19 6.09 11.65
N GLY A 140 2.78 6.64 10.50
CA GLY A 140 1.59 6.15 9.78
C GLY A 140 1.84 4.78 9.16
N VAL A 141 1.00 3.78 9.46
CA VAL A 141 1.27 2.40 8.99
C VAL A 141 1.24 2.34 7.47
N VAL A 142 0.31 3.03 6.82
CA VAL A 142 0.20 3.18 5.35
C VAL A 142 1.47 3.74 4.71
N GLY A 143 2.28 4.49 5.46
CA GLY A 143 3.58 5.01 5.05
C GLY A 143 4.62 3.92 4.69
N ARG A 144 4.34 2.65 5.04
CA ARG A 144 5.16 1.49 4.64
C ARG A 144 5.47 1.44 3.14
N ALA A 145 4.54 1.91 2.30
CA ALA A 145 4.75 2.02 0.86
C ALA A 145 5.99 2.87 0.52
N ASP A 146 6.17 4.01 1.20
CA ASP A 146 7.30 4.92 1.02
C ASP A 146 8.61 4.30 1.53
N LEU A 147 8.55 3.64 2.69
CA LEU A 147 9.71 3.01 3.31
C LEU A 147 10.22 1.85 2.46
N ALA A 148 9.34 0.95 2.02
CA ALA A 148 9.68 -0.17 1.15
C ALA A 148 10.19 0.31 -0.21
N ALA A 149 9.52 1.30 -0.82
CA ALA A 149 9.95 1.88 -2.08
C ALA A 149 11.34 2.51 -1.97
N CYS A 150 11.64 3.27 -0.90
CA CYS A 150 12.94 3.87 -0.68
C CYS A 150 14.06 2.83 -0.51
N ASN A 151 13.82 1.77 0.27
CA ASN A 151 14.78 0.68 0.45
C ASN A 151 15.13 0.02 -0.89
N PHE A 152 14.13 -0.36 -1.69
CA PHE A 152 14.36 -0.96 -3.01
C PHE A 152 14.96 0.04 -4.01
N PHE A 153 14.60 1.32 -3.93
CA PHE A 153 15.19 2.40 -4.73
C PHE A 153 16.70 2.51 -4.49
N LEU A 154 17.13 2.55 -3.22
CA LEU A 154 18.54 2.64 -2.85
C LEU A 154 19.31 1.36 -3.19
N LEU A 155 18.72 0.18 -2.99
CA LEU A 155 19.33 -1.10 -3.39
C LEU A 155 19.53 -1.19 -4.90
N SER A 156 18.53 -0.80 -5.69
CA SER A 156 18.61 -0.73 -7.16
C SER A 156 19.75 0.20 -7.59
N PHE A 157 19.83 1.41 -7.01
CA PHE A 157 20.91 2.35 -7.31
C PHE A 157 22.30 1.81 -6.91
N LEU A 158 22.44 1.21 -5.74
CA LEU A 158 23.71 0.65 -5.25
C LEU A 158 24.20 -0.50 -6.15
N LEU A 159 23.30 -1.39 -6.57
CA LEU A 159 23.61 -2.47 -7.50
C LEU A 159 24.00 -1.93 -8.87
N TYR A 160 23.35 -0.89 -9.38
CA TYR A 160 23.75 -0.27 -10.62
C TYR A 160 25.12 0.41 -10.50
N SER A 161 25.37 1.07 -9.37
CA SER A 161 26.68 1.67 -9.08
C SER A 161 27.79 0.61 -9.02
N GLU A 162 27.45 -0.61 -8.58
CA GLU A 162 28.32 -1.78 -8.60
C GLU A 162 28.52 -2.33 -10.01
N HIS A 163 27.44 -2.45 -10.79
CA HIS A 163 27.48 -2.81 -12.20
C HIS A 163 28.43 -1.89 -12.99
N VAL A 164 28.33 -0.57 -12.81
CA VAL A 164 29.23 0.39 -13.46
C VAL A 164 30.68 0.20 -13.00
N ARG A 165 30.92 -0.15 -11.72
CA ARG A 165 32.28 -0.44 -11.20
C ARG A 165 32.86 -1.69 -11.88
N LEU A 166 32.11 -2.78 -11.92
CA LEU A 166 32.50 -4.04 -12.54
C LEU A 166 32.72 -3.91 -14.05
N ARG A 167 31.83 -3.18 -14.75
CA ARG A 167 31.96 -2.86 -16.19
C ARG A 167 33.28 -2.17 -16.49
N ILE A 168 33.64 -1.14 -15.71
CA ILE A 168 34.92 -0.42 -15.86
C ILE A 168 36.12 -1.32 -15.54
N GLU A 169 35.99 -2.21 -14.56
CA GLU A 169 37.05 -3.13 -14.17
C GLU A 169 37.31 -4.19 -15.25
N SER A 170 36.26 -4.76 -15.83
CA SER A 170 36.33 -5.72 -16.93
C SER A 170 37.07 -5.13 -18.14
N GLN A 171 36.69 -3.91 -18.57
CA GLN A 171 37.39 -3.23 -19.67
C GLN A 171 38.87 -2.97 -19.38
N LYS A 172 39.22 -2.60 -18.14
CA LYS A 172 40.63 -2.42 -17.77
C LYS A 172 41.44 -3.71 -17.86
N ARG A 173 40.82 -4.88 -17.62
CA ARG A 173 41.46 -6.19 -17.80
C ARG A 173 41.61 -6.51 -19.29
N GLN A 174 40.54 -6.28 -20.06
CA GLN A 174 40.53 -6.53 -21.51
C GLN A 174 41.53 -5.65 -22.28
N CYS A 175 41.64 -4.35 -21.95
CA CYS A 175 42.67 -3.48 -22.52
C CYS A 175 44.10 -3.94 -22.18
N ARG A 176 44.35 -4.45 -20.97
CA ARG A 176 45.66 -5.01 -20.61
C ARG A 176 45.98 -6.30 -21.38
N HIS A 177 44.98 -7.15 -21.60
CA HIS A 177 45.12 -8.34 -22.44
C HIS A 177 45.36 -8.00 -23.91
N VAL A 178 44.65 -7.01 -24.47
CA VAL A 178 44.87 -6.54 -25.84
C VAL A 178 46.27 -5.93 -26.00
N ILE A 179 46.76 -5.14 -25.04
CA ILE A 179 48.12 -4.58 -25.07
C ILE A 179 49.17 -5.69 -24.98
N LYS A 180 49.02 -6.67 -24.07
CA LYS A 180 49.90 -7.86 -24.02
C LYS A 180 49.88 -8.64 -25.34
N SER A 181 48.71 -8.81 -25.95
CA SER A 181 48.56 -9.54 -27.21
C SER A 181 49.03 -8.75 -28.43
N LYS A 182 48.99 -7.41 -28.42
CA LYS A 182 49.53 -6.54 -29.49
C LYS A 182 51.05 -6.41 -29.41
N ILE A 183 51.63 -6.49 -28.22
CA ILE A 183 53.10 -6.63 -28.06
C ILE A 183 53.56 -7.99 -28.60
N LEU A 184 52.74 -9.05 -28.50
CA LEU A 184 52.99 -10.33 -29.16
C LEU A 184 52.65 -10.36 -30.66
N ARG A 185 51.69 -9.54 -31.12
CA ARG A 185 51.20 -9.48 -32.52
C ARG A 185 51.81 -8.36 -33.36
N HIS A 186 53.03 -7.93 -33.04
CA HIS A 186 53.84 -7.19 -34.03
C HIS A 186 54.51 -8.11 -35.06
N GLN A 187 54.03 -9.34 -35.18
CA GLN A 187 54.09 -10.16 -36.38
C GLN A 187 52.66 -10.54 -36.77
N LEU A 188 52.30 -10.29 -38.04
CA LEU A 188 51.08 -10.71 -38.76
C LEU A 188 49.87 -9.73 -38.76
N THR A 189 49.96 -8.79 -39.71
CA THR A 189 48.99 -8.42 -40.77
C THR A 189 47.48 -8.32 -40.53
N THR A 190 46.98 -7.09 -40.72
CA THR A 190 45.80 -6.65 -41.52
C THR A 190 44.60 -7.58 -41.73
N SER A 191 43.46 -7.28 -41.08
CA SER A 191 42.22 -6.82 -41.72
C SER A 191 41.14 -6.62 -40.64
N ASP A 192 40.65 -5.40 -40.47
CA ASP A 192 39.52 -5.10 -39.57
C ASP A 192 38.35 -4.65 -40.45
N GLN A 193 37.36 -5.53 -40.61
CA GLN A 193 36.06 -5.17 -41.18
C GLN A 193 35.06 -4.83 -40.07
N ASN A 194 34.31 -3.75 -40.29
CA ASN A 194 33.26 -3.23 -39.44
C ASN A 194 32.09 -4.22 -39.28
N PHE A 195 31.72 -4.58 -38.04
CA PHE A 195 30.54 -5.40 -37.75
C PHE A 195 29.42 -4.56 -37.11
N ARG A 196 28.32 -4.36 -37.85
CA ARG A 196 27.05 -3.80 -37.36
C ARG A 196 26.25 -4.91 -36.66
N LEU A 197 25.81 -4.71 -35.41
CA LEU A 197 24.95 -5.68 -34.71
C LEU A 197 23.47 -5.39 -35.00
N SER A 198 22.72 -6.43 -35.39
CA SER A 198 21.26 -6.43 -35.43
C SER A 198 20.66 -6.82 -34.07
N CYS A 199 19.39 -6.48 -33.81
CA CYS A 199 18.67 -6.86 -32.58
C CYS A 199 18.57 -8.39 -32.38
N HIS A 200 18.68 -9.16 -33.45
CA HIS A 200 18.57 -10.62 -33.42
C HIS A 200 19.75 -11.29 -32.69
N ASP A 201 20.98 -10.80 -32.92
CA ASP A 201 22.20 -11.37 -32.31
C ASP A 201 22.28 -11.11 -30.80
N LEU A 202 21.71 -9.99 -30.34
CA LEU A 202 21.64 -9.65 -28.92
C LEU A 202 20.68 -10.59 -28.17
N VAL A 203 19.53 -10.93 -28.77
CA VAL A 203 18.54 -11.84 -28.19
C VAL A 203 19.08 -13.27 -28.12
N GLN A 204 19.81 -13.73 -29.15
CA GLN A 204 20.49 -15.03 -29.10
C GLN A 204 21.52 -15.11 -27.99
N GLN A 205 22.35 -14.08 -27.80
CA GLN A 205 23.37 -14.08 -26.74
C GLN A 205 22.74 -14.16 -25.34
N ILE A 206 21.62 -13.45 -25.12
CA ILE A 206 20.86 -13.48 -23.87
C ILE A 206 20.29 -14.88 -23.62
N MET A 207 19.69 -15.50 -24.64
CA MET A 207 19.11 -16.85 -24.54
C MET A 207 20.17 -17.93 -24.24
N ILE A 208 21.37 -17.81 -24.80
CA ILE A 208 22.50 -18.72 -24.53
C ILE A 208 22.94 -18.59 -23.06
N ASN A 209 23.02 -17.37 -22.54
CA ASN A 209 23.44 -17.12 -21.15
C ASN A 209 22.37 -17.56 -20.13
N VAL A 210 21.08 -17.42 -20.44
CA VAL A 210 19.97 -17.95 -19.62
C VAL A 210 20.01 -19.48 -19.55
N ARG A 211 20.28 -20.17 -20.67
CA ARG A 211 20.43 -21.64 -20.68
C ARG A 211 21.64 -22.11 -19.86
N ARG A 212 22.72 -21.32 -19.81
CA ARG A 212 23.89 -21.59 -18.94
C ARG A 212 23.54 -21.43 -17.47
N LEU A 213 22.73 -20.43 -17.12
CA LEU A 213 22.21 -20.18 -15.76
C LEU A 213 21.34 -21.34 -15.25
N LEU A 214 20.46 -21.88 -16.09
CA LEU A 214 19.63 -23.04 -15.76
C LEU A 214 20.45 -24.32 -15.55
N LYS A 215 21.59 -24.47 -16.25
CA LYS A 215 22.53 -25.58 -16.01
C LYS A 215 23.35 -25.39 -14.73
N ALA A 216 23.71 -24.16 -14.37
CA ALA A 216 24.45 -23.85 -13.14
C ALA A 216 23.61 -24.06 -11.87
N GLY A 217 22.28 -23.93 -11.94
CA GLY A 217 21.35 -24.18 -10.82
C GLY A 217 21.32 -25.63 -10.29
N LYS A 218 22.02 -26.58 -10.92
CA LYS A 218 22.21 -27.94 -10.39
C LYS A 218 23.31 -28.06 -9.32
N ALA A 219 24.10 -27.00 -9.10
CA ALA A 219 25.03 -26.91 -7.97
C ALA A 219 24.45 -25.91 -6.93
N GLY A 220 24.11 -26.41 -5.74
CA GLY A 220 23.36 -25.67 -4.71
C GLY A 220 24.03 -24.38 -4.18
N PRO A 221 23.29 -23.51 -3.47
CA PRO A 221 23.64 -22.08 -3.33
C PRO A 221 24.62 -21.73 -2.21
N LEU A 222 25.13 -22.71 -1.45
CA LEU A 222 25.75 -22.47 -0.13
C LEU A 222 27.27 -22.70 -0.04
N LYS A 223 27.99 -22.89 -1.15
CA LYS A 223 29.46 -23.07 -1.15
C LYS A 223 30.28 -21.91 -1.73
N MET A 224 29.69 -20.73 -1.98
CA MET A 224 30.43 -19.55 -2.47
C MET A 224 30.72 -18.46 -1.42
N LEU A 225 30.34 -18.66 -0.14
CA LEU A 225 30.54 -17.64 0.91
C LEU A 225 31.62 -17.95 1.96
N ASN A 226 32.26 -19.12 1.94
CA ASN A 226 33.40 -19.42 2.82
C ASN A 226 34.69 -19.60 2.03
N ALA A 227 35.36 -18.48 1.74
CA ALA A 227 36.77 -18.47 1.37
C ALA A 227 37.39 -17.11 1.68
N CYS A 228 37.34 -16.70 2.95
CA CYS A 228 38.16 -15.62 3.51
C CYS A 228 38.30 -15.84 5.03
N GLU A 229 38.95 -16.93 5.42
CA GLU A 229 39.67 -16.99 6.69
C GLU A 229 41.12 -17.37 6.39
N VAL A 230 42.01 -16.56 6.94
CA VAL A 230 43.46 -16.65 6.77
C VAL A 230 43.95 -17.73 7.72
N ASP A 231 44.77 -18.66 7.23
CA ASP A 231 45.73 -19.34 8.09
C ASP A 231 47.14 -19.27 7.49
N THR A 232 48.05 -18.81 8.33
CA THR A 232 49.47 -18.62 8.08
C THR A 232 50.21 -19.95 8.19
N GLY A 233 50.93 -20.36 7.15
CA GLY A 233 51.79 -21.53 7.19
C GLY A 233 52.55 -21.73 5.89
N ALA A 234 53.84 -22.01 6.00
CA ALA A 234 54.83 -21.95 4.95
C ALA A 234 54.71 -23.00 3.82
N VAL A 235 55.53 -22.79 2.79
CA VAL A 235 56.22 -23.81 1.95
C VAL A 235 55.82 -23.89 0.45
N LYS A 236 56.82 -23.52 -0.36
CA LYS A 236 57.26 -23.94 -1.72
C LYS A 236 56.43 -23.62 -2.97
N LEU A 237 57.17 -23.00 -3.90
CA LEU A 237 56.98 -23.04 -5.34
C LEU A 237 56.62 -24.44 -5.83
N ASN A 238 55.64 -24.52 -6.73
CA ASN A 238 55.83 -25.20 -8.02
C ASN A 238 54.89 -24.62 -9.06
N GLN A 239 55.45 -24.40 -10.25
CA GLN A 239 54.75 -24.03 -11.48
C GLN A 239 53.69 -25.07 -11.83
N CYS A 240 52.50 -24.62 -12.25
CA CYS A 240 51.67 -25.37 -13.20
C CYS A 240 50.75 -24.40 -13.96
N GLN A 241 51.11 -24.20 -15.23
CA GLN A 241 50.27 -24.25 -16.43
C GLN A 241 48.80 -23.75 -16.37
N CYS A 242 48.55 -22.75 -17.22
CA CYS A 242 47.33 -22.53 -18.00
C CYS A 242 45.97 -22.86 -17.35
N ASN A 243 45.30 -21.84 -16.82
CA ASN A 243 43.84 -21.73 -16.83
C ASN A 243 43.41 -20.25 -16.88
N GLY A 244 43.44 -19.68 -18.09
CA GLY A 244 43.11 -18.28 -18.35
C GLY A 244 41.63 -18.00 -18.66
N SER A 245 40.78 -19.02 -18.82
CA SER A 245 39.39 -18.85 -19.31
C SER A 245 38.33 -18.73 -18.21
N VAL A 246 38.54 -19.33 -17.03
CA VAL A 246 37.48 -19.43 -16.00
C VAL A 246 37.26 -18.12 -15.21
N SER A 247 38.27 -17.24 -15.13
CA SER A 247 38.16 -15.98 -14.38
C SER A 247 37.50 -14.82 -15.15
N GLU A 248 37.47 -14.87 -16.49
CA GLU A 248 36.83 -13.85 -17.32
C GLU A 248 35.31 -14.07 -17.38
N ASP A 249 34.87 -15.32 -17.55
CA ASP A 249 33.44 -15.69 -17.62
C ASP A 249 32.67 -15.37 -16.32
N SER A 250 33.30 -15.56 -15.17
CA SER A 250 32.71 -15.25 -13.85
C SER A 250 32.52 -13.75 -13.61
N GLY A 251 33.42 -12.92 -14.14
CA GLY A 251 33.33 -11.45 -14.05
C GLY A 251 32.21 -10.86 -14.90
N GLU A 252 32.01 -11.37 -16.12
CA GLU A 252 30.89 -10.96 -16.97
C GLU A 252 29.54 -11.41 -16.39
N LEU A 253 29.45 -12.62 -15.85
CA LEU A 253 28.22 -13.11 -15.20
C LEU A 253 27.80 -12.20 -14.05
N LEU A 254 28.73 -11.85 -13.15
CA LEU A 254 28.44 -10.95 -12.02
C LEU A 254 28.00 -9.54 -12.48
N GLN A 255 28.59 -9.04 -13.58
CA GLN A 255 28.17 -7.78 -14.20
C GLN A 255 26.71 -7.85 -14.68
N TRP A 256 26.29 -8.93 -15.33
CA TRP A 256 24.89 -9.08 -15.76
C TRP A 256 23.94 -9.33 -14.59
N CYS A 257 24.36 -10.09 -13.57
CA CYS A 257 23.57 -10.29 -12.35
C CYS A 257 23.29 -8.97 -11.61
N THR A 258 24.27 -8.07 -11.52
CA THR A 258 24.07 -6.75 -10.88
C THR A 258 23.13 -5.84 -11.69
N LEU A 259 23.16 -5.92 -13.03
CA LEU A 259 22.21 -5.19 -13.88
C LEU A 259 20.78 -5.78 -13.79
N ALA A 260 20.66 -7.10 -13.81
CA ALA A 260 19.37 -7.78 -13.60
C ALA A 260 18.80 -7.46 -12.22
N GLY A 261 19.64 -7.49 -11.18
CA GLY A 261 19.27 -7.07 -9.82
C GLY A 261 18.82 -5.61 -9.75
N THR A 262 19.46 -4.71 -10.50
CA THR A 262 19.03 -3.30 -10.61
C THR A 262 17.58 -3.20 -11.10
N LEU A 263 17.25 -3.91 -12.19
CA LEU A 263 15.89 -3.92 -12.76
C LEU A 263 14.87 -4.61 -11.83
N LEU A 264 15.28 -5.71 -11.18
CA LEU A 264 14.44 -6.42 -10.20
C LEU A 264 14.04 -5.50 -9.04
N PHE A 265 15.01 -4.82 -8.41
CA PHE A 265 14.73 -3.90 -7.32
C PHE A 265 14.02 -2.61 -7.79
N ALA A 266 14.29 -2.12 -9.00
CA ALA A 266 13.50 -1.02 -9.58
C ALA A 266 12.02 -1.40 -9.76
N THR A 267 11.77 -2.65 -10.17
CA THR A 267 10.41 -3.21 -10.29
C THR A 267 9.77 -3.34 -8.92
N ALA A 268 10.47 -3.92 -7.93
CA ALA A 268 9.98 -4.02 -6.56
C ALA A 268 9.70 -2.65 -5.92
N ALA A 269 10.54 -1.64 -6.19
CA ALA A 269 10.32 -0.27 -5.74
C ALA A 269 9.03 0.30 -6.35
N THR A 270 8.83 0.11 -7.67
CA THR A 270 7.64 0.58 -8.40
C THR A 270 6.35 -0.11 -7.95
N LEU A 271 6.42 -1.41 -7.61
CA LEU A 271 5.30 -2.18 -7.05
C LEU A 271 5.02 -1.85 -5.57
N SER A 272 5.94 -1.17 -4.90
CA SER A 272 5.74 -0.64 -3.55
C SER A 272 5.14 0.77 -3.60
N LYS A 273 5.67 1.63 -4.47
CA LYS A 273 5.14 2.96 -4.73
C LYS A 273 5.53 3.49 -6.12
N GLU A 274 4.59 4.14 -6.79
CA GLU A 274 4.67 4.52 -8.20
C GLU A 274 5.86 5.44 -8.55
N PRO A 275 6.18 6.50 -7.79
CA PRO A 275 7.26 7.43 -8.16
C PRO A 275 8.65 6.80 -8.14
N ALA A 276 8.81 5.61 -7.54
CA ALA A 276 10.09 4.94 -7.40
C ALA A 276 10.67 4.44 -8.74
N ILE A 277 9.88 4.39 -9.81
CA ILE A 277 10.36 4.13 -11.18
C ILE A 277 11.48 5.11 -11.61
N MET A 278 11.52 6.30 -10.98
CA MET A 278 12.54 7.33 -11.22
C MET A 278 13.96 6.92 -10.83
N VAL A 279 14.17 5.74 -10.22
CA VAL A 279 15.51 5.16 -10.02
C VAL A 279 16.20 4.85 -11.35
N VAL A 280 15.44 4.46 -12.38
CA VAL A 280 15.97 4.12 -13.71
C VAL A 280 16.64 5.33 -14.38
N PRO A 281 15.96 6.48 -14.58
CA PRO A 281 16.61 7.67 -15.13
C PRO A 281 17.72 8.21 -14.22
N LEU A 282 17.61 8.07 -12.90
CA LEU A 282 18.69 8.44 -11.97
C LEU A 282 19.96 7.60 -12.18
N CYS A 283 19.83 6.28 -12.38
CA CYS A 283 20.94 5.39 -12.70
C CYS A 283 21.59 5.77 -14.04
N ILE A 284 20.80 6.06 -15.07
CA ILE A 284 21.31 6.53 -16.37
C ILE A 284 22.09 7.83 -16.19
N PHE A 285 21.53 8.81 -15.46
CA PHE A 285 22.19 10.08 -15.17
C PHE A 285 23.51 9.89 -14.40
N PHE A 286 23.53 8.99 -13.42
CA PHE A 286 24.73 8.60 -12.70
C PHE A 286 25.82 8.02 -13.62
N ASP A 287 25.46 7.15 -14.58
CA ASP A 287 26.43 6.58 -15.53
C ASP A 287 27.06 7.67 -16.40
N PHE A 288 26.26 8.62 -16.90
CA PHE A 288 26.75 9.75 -17.71
C PHE A 288 27.70 10.68 -16.94
N LEU A 289 27.42 10.94 -15.66
CA LEU A 289 28.26 11.82 -14.84
C LEU A 289 29.58 11.18 -14.39
N LYS A 290 29.69 9.85 -14.40
CA LYS A 290 30.88 9.17 -13.90
C LYS A 290 32.03 9.28 -14.91
N ASP A 291 33.05 10.07 -14.52
CA ASP A 291 34.30 10.34 -15.26
C ASP A 291 35.03 9.05 -15.66
N THR A 292 34.83 8.60 -16.90
CA THR A 292 35.53 7.45 -17.45
C THR A 292 36.88 7.89 -17.99
N ARG A 293 37.91 7.81 -17.15
CA ARG A 293 39.31 8.12 -17.51
C ARG A 293 39.82 7.41 -18.79
N GLN A 294 39.16 6.36 -19.30
CA GLN A 294 39.62 5.53 -20.41
C GLN A 294 38.51 4.84 -21.25
N GLU A 295 37.22 5.11 -21.04
CA GLU A 295 36.21 4.65 -22.01
C GLU A 295 36.19 5.65 -23.15
N GLU A 296 36.42 5.21 -24.38
CA GLU A 296 36.04 6.04 -25.51
C GLU A 296 34.56 6.41 -25.35
N PRO A 297 34.16 7.66 -25.70
CA PRO A 297 32.76 8.11 -25.59
C PRO A 297 31.76 7.20 -26.32
N TYR A 298 32.23 6.27 -27.15
CA TYR A 298 31.49 5.21 -27.84
C TYR A 298 31.81 3.80 -27.32
N SER A 299 32.04 3.60 -26.01
CA SER A 299 32.18 2.24 -25.48
C SER A 299 30.89 1.45 -25.66
N LYS A 300 30.94 0.45 -26.56
CA LYS A 300 29.87 -0.52 -26.84
C LYS A 300 29.23 -1.10 -25.58
N TYR A 301 30.02 -1.28 -24.52
CA TYR A 301 29.57 -1.84 -23.24
C TYR A 301 28.71 -0.88 -22.42
N ARG A 302 28.99 0.44 -22.47
CA ARG A 302 28.16 1.45 -21.78
C ARG A 302 26.77 1.51 -22.39
N TRP A 303 26.71 1.62 -23.71
CA TRP A 303 25.45 1.65 -24.44
C TRP A 303 24.66 0.36 -24.30
N ARG A 304 25.31 -0.82 -24.20
CA ARG A 304 24.62 -2.07 -23.84
C ARG A 304 23.89 -1.98 -22.50
N SER A 305 24.56 -1.49 -21.46
CA SER A 305 23.97 -1.32 -20.12
C SER A 305 22.83 -0.29 -20.13
N ILE A 306 23.03 0.85 -20.78
CA ILE A 306 22.02 1.91 -20.90
C ILE A 306 20.82 1.42 -21.70
N CYS A 307 21.02 0.78 -22.85
CA CYS A 307 19.93 0.22 -23.65
C CYS A 307 19.15 -0.83 -22.86
N ALA A 308 19.82 -1.75 -22.18
CA ALA A 308 19.15 -2.75 -21.34
C ALA A 308 18.32 -2.11 -20.22
N LEU A 309 18.88 -1.10 -19.54
CA LEU A 309 18.21 -0.37 -18.47
C LEU A 309 17.02 0.46 -19.01
N SER A 310 17.19 1.14 -20.15
CA SER A 310 16.13 1.91 -20.82
C SER A 310 15.00 1.03 -21.35
N THR A 311 15.33 -0.10 -21.98
CA THR A 311 14.32 -1.08 -22.44
C THR A 311 13.56 -1.65 -21.24
N GLY A 312 14.26 -2.05 -20.18
CA GLY A 312 13.62 -2.53 -18.95
C GLY A 312 12.72 -1.47 -18.30
N GLY A 313 13.18 -0.22 -18.23
CA GLY A 313 12.41 0.91 -17.73
C GLY A 313 11.17 1.21 -18.57
N PHE A 314 11.30 1.17 -19.91
CA PHE A 314 10.18 1.38 -20.83
C PHE A 314 9.13 0.27 -20.70
N VAL A 315 9.57 -1.00 -20.61
CA VAL A 315 8.66 -2.14 -20.38
C VAL A 315 7.92 -1.99 -19.06
N LEU A 316 8.62 -1.61 -17.98
CA LEU A 316 8.02 -1.37 -16.66
C LEU A 316 7.01 -0.21 -16.69
N LEU A 317 7.35 0.90 -17.35
CA LEU A 317 6.45 2.04 -17.51
C LEU A 317 5.22 1.68 -18.36
N TYR A 318 5.41 0.99 -19.48
CA TYR A 318 4.33 0.53 -20.36
C TYR A 318 3.36 -0.38 -19.59
N TRP A 319 3.90 -1.36 -18.87
CA TRP A 319 3.10 -2.26 -18.04
C TRP A 319 2.34 -1.49 -16.95
N ARG A 320 2.98 -0.53 -16.29
CA ARG A 320 2.34 0.29 -15.26
C ARG A 320 1.20 1.15 -15.82
N LEU A 321 1.39 1.76 -16.99
CA LEU A 321 0.36 2.57 -17.66
C LEU A 321 -0.80 1.70 -18.17
N ARG A 322 -0.52 0.49 -18.67
CA ARG A 322 -1.55 -0.50 -19.04
C ARG A 322 -2.45 -0.89 -17.86
N LEU A 323 -1.88 -1.05 -16.67
CA LEU A 323 -2.62 -1.40 -15.46
C LEU A 323 -3.43 -0.24 -14.88
N ALA A 324 -2.97 1.00 -15.06
CA ALA A 324 -3.61 2.18 -14.48
C ALA A 324 -4.96 2.54 -15.14
N GLY A 325 -5.26 2.01 -16.33
CA GLY A 325 -6.52 2.29 -17.03
C GLY A 325 -6.68 3.78 -17.39
N ALA A 326 -7.93 4.26 -17.44
CA ALA A 326 -8.23 5.68 -17.58
C ALA A 326 -7.81 6.44 -16.30
N PRO A 327 -7.32 7.69 -16.39
CA PRO A 327 -6.92 8.45 -15.22
C PRO A 327 -8.07 8.56 -14.22
N SER A 328 -7.85 8.12 -12.98
CA SER A 328 -8.86 8.20 -11.93
C SER A 328 -9.17 9.68 -11.63
N ALA A 329 -10.45 10.03 -11.70
CA ALA A 329 -10.90 11.37 -11.37
C ALA A 329 -10.82 11.55 -9.85
N PHE A 330 -9.91 12.39 -9.38
CA PHE A 330 -9.84 12.78 -7.97
C PHE A 330 -10.85 13.90 -7.66
N ALA A 331 -11.25 14.00 -6.39
CA ALA A 331 -12.21 15.02 -5.96
C ALA A 331 -11.62 16.42 -6.11
N SER A 332 -12.44 17.39 -6.53
CA SER A 332 -12.03 18.80 -6.62
C SER A 332 -11.53 19.35 -5.28
N ALA A 333 -12.01 18.77 -4.17
CA ALA A 333 -11.59 19.12 -2.83
C ALA A 333 -10.13 18.72 -2.53
N ASP A 334 -9.60 17.65 -3.13
CA ASP A 334 -8.26 17.17 -2.79
C ASP A 334 -7.15 18.00 -3.47
N ASN A 335 -7.44 18.53 -4.67
CA ASN A 335 -6.59 19.50 -5.37
C ASN A 335 -7.47 20.55 -6.09
N PRO A 336 -7.91 21.61 -5.38
CA PRO A 336 -8.81 22.61 -5.94
C PRO A 336 -8.15 23.41 -7.06
N THR A 337 -6.83 23.62 -6.99
CA THR A 337 -6.05 24.35 -7.99
C THR A 337 -6.15 23.70 -9.36
N SER A 338 -6.12 22.36 -9.47
CA SER A 338 -6.14 21.68 -10.77
C SER A 338 -7.44 21.89 -11.55
N ARG A 339 -8.52 22.29 -10.86
CA ARG A 339 -9.85 22.56 -11.43
C ARG A 339 -10.14 24.05 -11.62
N ASP A 340 -9.19 24.92 -11.30
CA ASP A 340 -9.36 26.36 -11.46
C ASP A 340 -9.45 26.74 -12.95
N PRO A 341 -10.41 27.60 -13.36
CA PRO A 341 -10.58 27.97 -14.76
C PRO A 341 -9.37 28.75 -15.30
N SER A 342 -8.69 29.53 -14.45
CA SER A 342 -7.55 30.34 -14.87
C SER A 342 -6.30 29.49 -15.06
N LEU A 343 -5.76 29.50 -16.28
CA LEU A 343 -4.46 28.89 -16.59
C LEU A 343 -3.31 29.56 -15.83
N LEU A 344 -3.37 30.89 -15.65
CA LEU A 344 -2.35 31.65 -14.94
C LEU A 344 -2.34 31.29 -13.44
N THR A 345 -3.53 31.20 -12.82
CA THR A 345 -3.65 30.80 -11.40
C THR A 345 -3.05 29.41 -11.18
N ARG A 346 -3.35 28.47 -12.09
CA ARG A 346 -2.75 27.12 -12.08
C ARG A 346 -1.25 27.17 -12.21
N PHE A 347 -0.74 27.91 -13.21
CA PHE A 347 0.70 28.03 -13.45
C PHE A 347 1.46 28.62 -12.26
N TYR A 348 1.02 29.75 -11.71
CA TYR A 348 1.67 30.38 -10.56
C TYR A 348 1.64 29.49 -9.32
N THR A 349 0.50 28.87 -9.04
CA THR A 349 0.37 27.99 -7.87
C THR A 349 1.24 26.74 -8.02
N PHE A 350 1.19 26.04 -9.16
CA PHE A 350 1.96 24.81 -9.37
C PHE A 350 3.47 25.02 -9.52
N THR A 351 3.91 26.20 -9.95
CA THR A 351 5.35 26.57 -9.90
C THR A 351 5.80 26.91 -8.48
N TYR A 352 4.91 27.38 -7.61
CA TYR A 352 5.22 27.63 -6.21
C TYR A 352 5.24 26.35 -5.35
N LEU A 353 4.43 25.33 -5.64
CA LEU A 353 4.36 24.12 -4.79
C LEU A 353 5.72 23.42 -4.58
N PRO A 354 6.59 23.24 -5.59
CA PRO A 354 7.93 22.67 -5.35
C PRO A 354 8.79 23.54 -4.42
N VAL A 355 8.62 24.86 -4.46
CA VAL A 355 9.31 25.80 -3.58
C VAL A 355 8.85 25.58 -2.14
N PHE A 356 7.53 25.49 -1.93
CA PHE A 356 6.95 25.19 -0.63
C PHE A 356 7.45 23.85 -0.07
N ASN A 357 7.44 22.80 -0.89
CA ASN A 357 7.96 21.47 -0.51
C ASN A 357 9.46 21.48 -0.17
N PHE A 358 10.26 22.26 -0.91
CA PHE A 358 11.68 22.43 -0.59
C PHE A 358 11.88 23.14 0.75
N PHE A 359 11.06 24.14 1.08
CA PHE A 359 11.10 24.79 2.38
C PHE A 359 10.69 23.85 3.52
N LEU A 360 9.76 22.90 3.30
CA LEU A 360 9.45 21.86 4.29
C LEU A 360 10.66 20.94 4.60
N LEU A 361 11.56 20.71 3.64
CA LEU A 361 12.81 19.98 3.88
C LEU A 361 13.81 20.82 4.70
N ILE A 362 13.86 22.13 4.49
CA ILE A 362 14.77 23.00 5.25
C ILE A 362 14.26 23.22 6.69
N TYR A 363 12.97 23.50 6.83
CA TYR A 363 12.36 23.88 8.09
C TYR A 363 10.98 23.18 8.21
N PRO A 364 10.92 22.00 8.86
CA PRO A 364 9.67 21.25 9.01
C PRO A 364 8.89 21.72 10.25
N PHE A 365 8.33 22.94 10.20
CA PHE A 365 7.64 23.57 11.34
C PHE A 365 6.13 23.37 11.36
N GLN A 366 5.50 23.27 10.20
CA GLN A 366 4.07 23.03 10.03
C GLN A 366 3.90 21.75 9.21
N LEU A 367 3.55 20.68 9.92
CA LEU A 367 3.32 19.36 9.37
C LEU A 367 1.84 19.02 9.57
N SER A 368 1.19 18.49 8.54
CA SER A 368 -0.18 17.99 8.54
C SER A 368 -0.25 16.63 7.83
N PHE A 369 -1.08 15.73 8.36
CA PHE A 369 -1.39 14.48 7.66
C PHE A 369 -2.15 14.70 6.34
N ASP A 370 -2.72 15.90 6.15
CA ASP A 370 -3.51 16.23 4.97
C ASP A 370 -3.45 17.74 4.63
N TRP A 371 -3.08 18.05 3.39
CA TRP A 371 -3.01 19.39 2.81
C TRP A 371 -4.06 19.62 1.70
N SER A 372 -5.11 18.81 1.65
CA SER A 372 -6.26 18.99 0.76
C SER A 372 -7.04 20.27 1.09
N MET A 373 -8.10 20.51 0.31
CA MET A 373 -8.88 21.75 0.34
C MET A 373 -7.99 22.95 -0.01
N ASP A 374 -8.39 24.13 0.41
CA ASP A 374 -7.67 25.38 0.16
C ASP A 374 -6.57 25.64 1.21
N SER A 375 -5.92 24.57 1.73
CA SER A 375 -4.86 24.64 2.75
C SER A 375 -3.66 25.46 2.27
N ILE A 376 -3.39 25.44 0.96
CA ILE A 376 -2.44 26.36 0.31
C ILE A 376 -3.25 27.34 -0.55
N PRO A 377 -3.30 28.63 -0.17
CA PRO A 377 -4.05 29.62 -0.94
C PRO A 377 -3.53 29.72 -2.38
N LYS A 378 -4.45 29.70 -3.35
CA LYS A 378 -4.12 29.87 -4.77
C LYS A 378 -3.45 31.22 -5.04
N ILE A 379 -2.51 31.25 -5.97
CA ILE A 379 -1.87 32.49 -6.43
C ILE A 379 -2.64 33.01 -7.63
N THR A 380 -3.41 34.09 -7.45
CA THR A 380 -4.30 34.64 -8.49
C THR A 380 -3.68 35.79 -9.27
N THR A 381 -2.63 36.44 -8.74
CA THR A 381 -2.00 37.61 -9.36
C THR A 381 -0.49 37.39 -9.53
N ILE A 382 0.10 38.06 -10.52
CA ILE A 382 1.55 38.02 -10.74
C ILE A 382 2.33 38.75 -9.64
N PHE A 383 1.71 39.76 -9.00
CA PHE A 383 2.32 40.59 -7.95
C PHE A 383 2.38 39.92 -6.57
N ASP A 384 1.87 38.69 -6.45
CA ASP A 384 2.03 37.89 -5.23
C ASP A 384 3.51 37.64 -4.95
N VAL A 385 3.97 37.95 -3.73
CA VAL A 385 5.36 37.78 -3.29
C VAL A 385 5.85 36.34 -3.44
N ARG A 386 4.94 35.36 -3.40
CA ARG A 386 5.27 33.94 -3.61
C ARG A 386 5.81 33.65 -5.01
N ASN A 387 5.42 34.43 -6.02
CA ASN A 387 6.01 34.32 -7.36
C ASN A 387 7.47 34.77 -7.38
N LEU A 388 7.84 35.76 -6.57
CA LEU A 388 9.24 36.16 -6.40
C LEU A 388 10.05 35.02 -5.77
N TYR A 389 9.48 34.32 -4.77
CA TYR A 389 10.12 33.14 -4.19
C TYR A 389 10.35 32.04 -5.24
N SER A 390 9.35 31.75 -6.07
CA SER A 390 9.48 30.81 -7.19
C SER A 390 10.58 31.24 -8.16
N LEU A 391 10.58 32.50 -8.60
CA LEU A 391 11.56 33.02 -9.54
C LEU A 391 12.99 32.92 -8.98
N VAL A 392 13.20 33.35 -7.74
CA VAL A 392 14.51 33.27 -7.07
C VAL A 392 14.95 31.82 -6.90
N PHE A 393 14.04 30.93 -6.47
CA PHE A 393 14.33 29.52 -6.26
C PHE A 393 14.81 28.84 -7.55
N TYR A 394 14.04 28.97 -8.64
CA TYR A 394 14.41 28.38 -9.93
C TYR A 394 15.66 29.05 -10.53
N ALA A 395 15.83 30.37 -10.39
CA ALA A 395 17.04 31.05 -10.86
C ALA A 395 18.30 30.55 -10.14
N VAL A 396 18.25 30.38 -8.82
CA VAL A 396 19.38 29.88 -8.01
C VAL A 396 19.70 28.43 -8.39
N ILE A 397 18.71 27.54 -8.43
CA ILE A 397 18.94 26.13 -8.80
C ILE A 397 19.48 26.04 -10.23
N SER A 398 18.91 26.79 -11.18
CA SER A 398 19.37 26.79 -12.57
C SER A 398 20.80 27.31 -12.70
N LYS A 399 21.14 28.39 -12.00
CA LYS A 399 22.51 28.95 -12.01
C LYS A 399 23.53 27.99 -11.40
N VAL A 400 23.19 27.36 -10.27
CA VAL A 400 24.08 26.41 -9.57
C VAL A 400 24.29 25.15 -10.41
N THR A 401 23.22 24.58 -10.96
CA THR A 401 23.29 23.38 -11.82
C THR A 401 24.02 23.67 -13.13
N TRP A 402 23.73 24.79 -13.80
CA TRP A 402 24.42 25.21 -15.01
C TRP A 402 25.91 25.40 -14.79
N LYS A 403 26.32 26.09 -13.70
CA LYS A 403 27.73 26.30 -13.37
C LYS A 403 28.45 24.98 -13.07
N ALA A 404 27.80 24.04 -12.40
CA ALA A 404 28.38 22.73 -12.11
C ALA A 404 28.52 21.88 -13.37
N LEU A 405 27.52 21.90 -14.24
CA LEU A 405 27.51 21.16 -15.50
C LEU A 405 28.54 21.72 -16.48
N SER A 406 28.57 23.04 -16.68
CA SER A 406 29.52 23.70 -17.59
C SER A 406 30.97 23.45 -17.16
N HIS A 407 31.25 23.51 -15.86
CA HIS A 407 32.58 23.19 -15.33
C HIS A 407 32.99 21.74 -15.64
N GLU A 408 32.07 20.77 -15.53
CA GLU A 408 32.39 19.38 -15.85
C GLU A 408 32.55 19.15 -17.38
N LEU A 409 31.72 19.80 -18.20
CA LEU A 409 31.85 19.76 -19.67
C LEU A 409 33.17 20.36 -20.16
N ILE A 410 33.55 21.53 -19.66
CA ILE A 410 34.84 22.19 -19.97
C ILE A 410 36.00 21.28 -19.54
N LYS A 411 35.95 20.74 -18.32
CA LYS A 411 36.98 19.83 -17.81
C LYS A 411 37.09 18.56 -18.65
N GLN A 412 35.99 18.02 -19.17
CA GLN A 412 36.00 16.89 -20.10
C GLN A 412 36.64 17.27 -21.45
N GLN A 413 36.35 18.45 -21.99
CA GLN A 413 36.99 18.97 -23.21
C GLN A 413 38.51 19.16 -23.02
N GLU A 414 38.94 19.84 -21.96
CA GLU A 414 40.36 20.03 -21.64
C GLU A 414 41.12 18.69 -21.48
N LYS A 415 40.48 17.70 -20.86
CA LYS A 415 41.05 16.34 -20.73
C LYS A 415 41.20 15.66 -22.08
N LYS A 416 40.20 15.77 -22.97
CA LYS A 416 40.28 15.24 -24.35
C LYS A 416 41.42 15.92 -25.11
N GLU A 417 41.54 17.24 -25.04
CA GLU A 417 42.64 17.97 -25.69
C GLU A 417 44.01 17.57 -25.15
N LYS A 418 44.18 17.40 -23.83
CA LYS A 418 45.43 16.91 -23.22
C LYS A 418 45.77 15.49 -23.69
N TYR A 419 44.78 14.62 -23.83
CA TYR A 419 44.97 13.27 -24.38
C TYR A 419 45.41 13.30 -25.85
N PHE A 420 44.73 14.09 -26.70
CA PHE A 420 45.11 14.30 -28.10
C PHE A 420 46.50 14.91 -28.26
N LYS A 421 46.84 15.95 -27.47
CA LYS A 421 48.19 16.55 -27.45
C LYS A 421 49.26 15.55 -26.99
N LYS A 422 48.97 14.68 -26.02
CA LYS A 422 49.89 13.62 -25.57
C LYS A 422 50.10 12.56 -26.65
N ASN A 423 49.05 12.12 -27.33
CA ASN A 423 49.16 11.18 -28.45
C ASN A 423 49.89 11.80 -29.66
N ASN A 424 49.67 13.09 -29.96
CA ASN A 424 50.42 13.80 -31.00
C ASN A 424 51.89 14.01 -30.62
N LYS A 425 52.22 14.30 -29.35
CA LYS A 425 53.62 14.32 -28.88
C LYS A 425 54.27 12.95 -28.98
N ILE A 426 53.55 11.86 -28.69
CA ILE A 426 54.05 10.50 -28.89
C ILE A 426 54.28 10.27 -30.40
N LYS A 427 53.32 10.56 -31.29
CA LYS A 427 53.52 10.46 -32.75
C LYS A 427 54.68 11.32 -33.27
N GLN A 428 54.88 12.54 -32.78
CA GLN A 428 56.02 13.39 -33.13
C GLN A 428 57.35 12.80 -32.64
N LYS A 429 57.39 12.19 -31.44
CA LYS A 429 58.59 11.51 -30.92
C LYS A 429 58.95 10.26 -31.73
N TRP A 430 57.96 9.58 -32.30
CA TRP A 430 58.18 8.48 -33.25
C TRP A 430 58.64 9.00 -34.63
N ASN A 431 58.13 10.14 -35.11
CA ASN A 431 58.56 10.75 -36.38
C ASN A 431 59.98 11.35 -36.33
N TYR A 432 60.45 11.86 -35.20
CA TYR A 432 61.85 12.32 -35.06
C TYR A 432 62.86 11.16 -35.06
N ASN A 433 62.47 9.98 -34.56
CA ASN A 433 63.33 8.78 -34.60
C ASN A 433 63.40 8.12 -35.99
N CYS A 434 62.46 8.40 -36.90
CA CYS A 434 62.47 7.85 -38.27
C CYS A 434 63.19 8.73 -39.31
N LYS A 435 63.61 9.96 -38.97
CA LYS A 435 64.28 10.86 -39.93
C LYS A 435 65.81 10.73 -39.96
N HIS A 436 66.44 9.94 -39.08
CA HIS A 436 67.89 9.74 -39.07
C HIS A 436 68.38 8.45 -39.76
N TYR A 437 67.48 7.61 -40.28
CA TYR A 437 67.85 6.39 -41.02
C TYR A 437 67.21 6.43 -42.41
N ASN A 438 67.80 7.19 -43.34
CA ASN A 438 67.65 6.97 -44.78
C ASN A 438 68.69 7.81 -45.54
N ARG A 439 69.93 7.32 -45.54
CA ARG A 439 70.94 7.60 -46.58
C ARG A 439 71.95 6.47 -46.60
N ARG A 440 71.71 5.46 -47.44
CA ARG A 440 72.64 4.98 -48.48
C ARG A 440 72.09 3.72 -49.15
N GLN A 441 71.97 3.82 -50.48
CA GLN A 441 71.81 2.75 -51.44
C GLN A 441 73.07 1.88 -51.46
N ASP A 442 72.92 0.56 -51.52
CA ASP A 442 73.37 -0.26 -52.66
C ASP A 442 73.24 -1.76 -52.37
N CYS A 443 73.09 -2.52 -53.46
CA CYS A 443 73.24 -3.97 -53.63
C CYS A 443 71.97 -4.84 -53.64
N GLU A 444 71.67 -5.29 -54.86
CA GLU A 444 70.71 -6.31 -55.26
C GLU A 444 71.19 -7.76 -55.05
N ARG A 445 70.20 -8.68 -55.03
CA ARG A 445 70.17 -10.04 -55.64
C ARG A 445 71.29 -11.05 -55.33
N LYS A 446 70.95 -12.15 -54.65
CA LYS A 446 70.52 -13.46 -55.23
C LYS A 446 70.47 -14.59 -54.18
N SER A 447 69.65 -15.58 -54.54
CA SER A 447 69.29 -16.87 -53.93
C SER A 447 70.43 -17.79 -53.46
N ILE A 448 70.16 -18.67 -52.47
CA ILE A 448 70.27 -20.15 -52.52
C ILE A 448 69.74 -20.77 -51.20
N ILE A 449 69.26 -22.01 -51.32
CA ILE A 449 68.37 -22.80 -50.44
C ILE A 449 69.18 -23.62 -49.37
N PRO A 450 68.61 -24.63 -48.66
CA PRO A 450 68.46 -24.69 -47.20
C PRO A 450 69.48 -25.61 -46.49
N HIS A 451 69.71 -25.49 -45.17
CA HIS A 451 69.95 -26.66 -44.32
C HIS A 451 70.04 -26.37 -42.80
N LYS A 452 69.30 -27.22 -42.07
CA LYS A 452 69.51 -27.90 -40.78
C LYS A 452 70.13 -27.21 -39.55
N GLU A 453 69.48 -27.60 -38.46
CA GLU A 453 69.68 -27.38 -37.03
C GLU A 453 71.10 -27.41 -36.46
N ASN A 454 71.17 -26.67 -35.34
CA ASN A 454 72.00 -26.80 -34.14
C ASN A 454 73.33 -26.05 -34.03
N ALA A 455 73.45 -25.47 -32.83
CA ALA A 455 74.60 -24.85 -32.17
C ALA A 455 74.90 -23.36 -32.46
N SER A 456 74.53 -22.56 -31.45
CA SER A 456 75.34 -21.50 -30.81
C SER A 456 75.94 -20.40 -31.68
N PHE A 457 75.41 -19.17 -31.53
CA PHE A 457 76.29 -18.00 -31.46
C PHE A 457 75.82 -17.02 -30.38
N LYS A 458 76.72 -16.86 -29.40
CA LYS A 458 76.70 -15.87 -28.33
C LYS A 458 76.49 -14.46 -28.91
N ARG A 459 75.64 -13.64 -28.28
CA ARG A 459 75.89 -12.20 -28.17
C ARG A 459 76.02 -11.81 -26.70
N THR A 460 77.18 -11.25 -26.45
CA THR A 460 77.78 -10.80 -25.21
C THR A 460 76.99 -9.69 -24.53
N MET A 461 76.82 -9.86 -23.22
CA MET A 461 76.25 -8.90 -22.27
C MET A 461 77.31 -7.87 -21.86
N CYS A 462 76.93 -6.62 -21.65
CA CYS A 462 77.74 -5.66 -20.88
C CYS A 462 77.34 -5.73 -19.39
N PRO A 463 78.26 -5.99 -18.45
CA PRO A 463 77.97 -6.01 -17.02
C PRO A 463 78.01 -4.60 -16.41
N CYS A 464 77.27 -4.39 -15.32
CA CYS A 464 77.47 -3.25 -14.42
C CYS A 464 78.78 -3.46 -13.63
N ASN A 465 79.71 -2.51 -13.70
CA ASN A 465 81.05 -2.61 -13.10
C ASN A 465 81.09 -2.64 -11.55
N GLY A 466 79.94 -2.56 -10.86
CA GLY A 466 79.89 -2.60 -9.40
C GLY A 466 79.49 -3.94 -8.78
N CYS A 467 78.60 -4.73 -9.40
CA CYS A 467 77.93 -5.81 -8.65
C CYS A 467 77.56 -7.09 -9.41
N LYS A 468 77.98 -7.28 -10.68
CA LYS A 468 77.93 -8.55 -11.46
C LYS A 468 76.77 -9.55 -11.14
N HIS A 469 75.51 -9.11 -10.99
CA HIS A 469 74.35 -10.00 -10.82
C HIS A 469 73.40 -9.98 -12.03
N ALA A 470 72.74 -11.13 -12.26
CA ALA A 470 71.71 -11.34 -13.28
C ALA A 470 70.33 -10.87 -12.78
N LEU A 471 69.47 -10.47 -13.73
CA LEU A 471 68.28 -9.60 -13.60
C LEU A 471 67.07 -10.17 -12.81
N THR A 472 67.26 -11.04 -11.81
CA THR A 472 66.14 -11.66 -11.08
C THR A 472 66.21 -11.63 -9.54
N GLU A 473 67.15 -10.94 -8.89
CA GLU A 473 67.19 -10.86 -7.43
C GLU A 473 67.31 -9.42 -6.88
N GLU A 474 66.66 -9.15 -5.73
CA GLU A 474 66.55 -7.83 -5.10
C GLU A 474 67.93 -7.29 -4.64
N HIS A 475 68.27 -6.04 -4.96
CA HIS A 475 69.54 -5.41 -4.56
C HIS A 475 69.64 -5.21 -3.03
N THR A 476 70.80 -5.52 -2.46
CA THR A 476 71.12 -5.30 -1.03
C THR A 476 71.35 -3.81 -0.69
N ILE A 477 71.26 -3.48 0.60
CA ILE A 477 71.34 -2.12 1.17
C ILE A 477 72.67 -1.41 0.82
N MET A 478 73.75 -2.16 0.60
CA MET A 478 75.04 -1.60 0.16
C MET A 478 75.00 -0.96 -1.24
N CYS A 479 74.09 -1.35 -2.13
CA CYS A 479 74.02 -0.82 -3.49
C CYS A 479 73.38 0.59 -3.56
N ARG A 480 72.63 1.00 -2.52
CA ARG A 480 72.05 2.35 -2.42
C ARG A 480 73.02 3.39 -1.88
N ALA A 481 74.07 2.98 -1.15
CA ALA A 481 75.02 3.90 -0.53
C ALA A 481 75.96 4.56 -1.55
N VAL A 482 76.27 3.89 -2.66
CA VAL A 482 77.19 4.39 -3.70
C VAL A 482 76.57 5.46 -4.60
N ASN A 483 75.24 5.58 -4.63
CA ASN A 483 74.51 6.46 -5.56
C ASN A 483 73.80 7.64 -4.86
N ASN A 484 74.30 8.06 -3.70
CA ASN A 484 73.81 9.27 -3.05
C ASN A 484 74.49 10.51 -3.64
N ASN A 485 73.66 11.46 -4.03
CA ASN A 485 73.96 12.70 -4.75
C ASN A 485 75.25 13.42 -4.31
N ASN A 486 76.20 13.60 -5.24
CA ASN A 486 76.85 14.89 -5.56
C ASN A 486 78.01 14.67 -6.54
N THR A 487 77.74 14.73 -7.85
CA THR A 487 78.68 15.21 -8.91
C THR A 487 78.00 15.05 -10.27
N MET A 488 77.88 16.17 -11.01
CA MET A 488 77.49 16.16 -12.42
C MET A 488 78.69 15.76 -13.28
N MET A 489 78.54 14.74 -14.13
CA MET A 489 79.27 14.63 -15.40
C MET A 489 78.39 13.92 -16.44
N HIS A 490 78.51 14.39 -17.68
CA HIS A 490 77.62 14.14 -18.81
C HIS A 490 77.59 12.66 -19.29
N HIS A 491 76.43 12.26 -19.82
CA HIS A 491 76.16 11.05 -20.62
C HIS A 491 76.25 9.67 -19.94
N SER A 492 75.20 9.29 -19.20
CA SER A 492 74.74 7.88 -19.12
C SER A 492 73.30 7.79 -18.60
N THR A 493 72.31 7.83 -19.49
CA THR A 493 70.91 7.58 -19.13
C THR A 493 70.65 6.07 -19.05
N CYS A 494 70.68 5.51 -17.84
CA CYS A 494 70.12 4.19 -17.57
C CYS A 494 68.58 4.30 -17.51
N VAL A 495 67.87 3.63 -18.42
CA VAL A 495 66.40 3.59 -18.43
C VAL A 495 65.95 2.38 -17.61
N CYS A 496 65.80 2.56 -16.30
CA CYS A 496 65.05 1.64 -15.46
C CYS A 496 63.65 2.25 -15.19
N PRO A 497 62.55 1.50 -15.34
CA PRO A 497 61.24 2.02 -14.99
C PRO A 497 61.20 2.25 -13.48
N ILE A 498 61.03 3.51 -13.07
CA ILE A 498 60.81 3.91 -11.69
C ILE A 498 59.50 3.25 -11.22
N THR A 499 59.61 2.14 -10.51
CA THR A 499 58.56 1.63 -9.64
C THR A 499 58.57 2.50 -8.39
N HIS A 500 57.68 3.50 -8.35
CA HIS A 500 57.44 4.27 -7.13
C HIS A 500 57.07 3.32 -5.98
N GLY A 501 57.94 3.31 -4.97
CA GLY A 501 57.77 2.94 -3.57
C GLY A 501 56.65 1.96 -3.19
N LYS A 502 57.06 0.85 -2.56
CA LYS A 502 56.22 0.03 -1.67
C LYS A 502 55.62 0.93 -0.56
N SER A 503 54.53 1.66 -0.84
CA SER A 503 53.60 2.09 0.20
C SER A 503 52.86 0.84 0.63
N LYS A 504 52.87 0.50 1.93
CA LYS A 504 51.99 -0.54 2.50
C LYS A 504 50.59 -0.40 1.88
N VAL A 505 50.23 -1.31 0.98
CA VAL A 505 48.90 -1.36 0.38
C VAL A 505 48.01 -1.99 1.43
N GLN A 506 47.51 -1.18 2.36
CA GLN A 506 46.23 -1.50 2.96
C GLN A 506 45.24 -1.59 1.80
N SER A 507 44.63 -2.77 1.66
CA SER A 507 43.62 -3.12 0.68
C SER A 507 42.32 -2.36 0.93
N THR A 508 42.33 -1.03 0.79
CA THR A 508 41.10 -0.26 0.70
C THR A 508 40.57 -0.36 -0.74
N PRO A 509 39.29 -0.70 -0.98
CA PRO A 509 38.73 -0.79 -2.31
C PRO A 509 38.94 0.55 -3.06
N LYS A 510 39.57 0.48 -4.23
CA LYS A 510 39.82 1.64 -5.10
C LYS A 510 38.50 2.13 -5.71
N TYR A 511 37.68 2.83 -4.93
CA TYR A 511 36.57 3.62 -5.46
C TYR A 511 37.15 4.73 -6.35
N VAL A 512 36.66 4.83 -7.59
CA VAL A 512 37.04 5.92 -8.51
C VAL A 512 36.39 7.19 -7.97
N TYR A 513 37.21 8.09 -7.43
CA TYR A 513 36.79 9.27 -6.69
C TYR A 513 35.98 10.27 -7.53
N GLN A 514 34.82 10.71 -7.00
CA GLN A 514 33.96 11.71 -7.63
C GLN A 514 34.43 13.14 -7.34
N SER A 515 34.25 14.04 -8.30
CA SER A 515 34.43 15.49 -8.07
C SER A 515 33.28 16.03 -7.22
N PRO A 516 33.50 17.08 -6.41
CA PRO A 516 32.41 17.72 -5.64
C PRO A 516 31.27 18.21 -6.52
N GLN A 517 31.56 18.71 -7.74
CA GLN A 517 30.56 19.16 -8.69
C GLN A 517 29.66 18.02 -9.17
N VAL A 518 30.24 16.86 -9.48
CA VAL A 518 29.48 15.65 -9.89
C VAL A 518 28.62 15.14 -8.73
N ALA A 519 29.15 15.12 -7.51
CA ALA A 519 28.38 14.74 -6.33
C ALA A 519 27.17 15.68 -6.12
N MET A 520 27.36 16.99 -6.26
CA MET A 520 26.28 17.97 -6.15
C MET A 520 25.19 17.77 -7.21
N LEU A 521 25.55 17.56 -8.48
CA LEU A 521 24.59 17.28 -9.56
C LEU A 521 23.80 16.01 -9.28
N LEU A 522 24.47 14.95 -8.82
CA LEU A 522 23.84 13.68 -8.50
C LEU A 522 22.88 13.79 -7.31
N PHE A 523 23.29 14.47 -6.23
CA PHE A 523 22.44 14.66 -5.04
C PHE A 523 21.22 15.54 -5.35
N THR A 524 21.38 16.53 -6.21
CA THR A 524 20.25 17.32 -6.75
C THR A 524 19.31 16.43 -7.56
N ALA A 525 19.84 15.51 -8.38
CA ALA A 525 19.01 14.57 -9.14
C ALA A 525 18.27 13.56 -8.23
N PHE A 526 18.88 13.09 -7.14
CA PHE A 526 18.22 12.28 -6.12
C PHE A 526 17.05 13.00 -5.46
N MET A 527 17.13 14.32 -5.31
CA MET A 527 16.05 15.13 -4.73
C MET A 527 14.95 15.40 -5.77
N VAL A 528 15.32 15.83 -6.98
CA VAL A 528 14.36 16.32 -7.98
C VAL A 528 13.65 15.19 -8.71
N LEU A 529 14.36 14.19 -9.24
CA LEU A 529 13.76 13.17 -10.12
C LEU A 529 12.61 12.39 -9.46
N PRO A 530 12.75 11.88 -8.22
CA PRO A 530 11.66 11.17 -7.56
C PRO A 530 10.45 12.06 -7.21
N PHE A 531 10.65 13.39 -7.13
CA PHE A 531 9.58 14.35 -6.84
C PHE A 531 8.81 14.78 -8.09
N VAL A 532 9.40 14.70 -9.29
CA VAL A 532 8.75 15.14 -10.55
C VAL A 532 7.33 14.58 -10.70
N PRO A 533 7.06 13.27 -10.48
CA PRO A 533 5.70 12.74 -10.61
C PRO A 533 4.67 13.36 -9.67
N ALA A 534 5.10 13.89 -8.53
CA ALA A 534 4.21 14.48 -7.53
C ALA A 534 4.18 16.02 -7.56
N SER A 535 4.96 16.64 -8.45
CA SER A 535 5.15 18.09 -8.51
C SER A 535 3.94 18.88 -9.01
N ASN A 536 2.93 18.22 -9.60
CA ASN A 536 1.80 18.84 -10.31
C ASN A 536 2.18 19.73 -11.53
N ILE A 537 3.45 19.76 -11.94
CA ILE A 537 3.91 20.55 -13.10
C ILE A 537 3.60 19.84 -14.41
N LEU A 538 3.91 18.54 -14.52
CA LEU A 538 3.74 17.77 -15.76
C LEU A 538 2.32 17.20 -15.90
N PHE A 539 1.77 16.74 -14.79
CA PHE A 539 0.43 16.16 -14.72
C PHE A 539 -0.14 16.44 -13.33
N TYR A 540 -1.45 16.67 -13.26
CA TYR A 540 -2.12 16.92 -11.99
C TYR A 540 -2.32 15.62 -11.22
N VAL A 541 -1.99 15.67 -9.94
CA VAL A 541 -2.17 14.58 -8.99
C VAL A 541 -3.24 14.99 -7.98
N GLY A 542 -3.91 14.01 -7.38
CA GLY A 542 -5.02 14.27 -6.47
C GLY A 542 -4.68 15.05 -5.21
N PHE A 543 -3.42 15.31 -4.87
CA PHE A 543 -3.04 16.11 -3.69
C PHE A 543 -2.15 17.30 -4.08
N VAL A 544 -2.22 18.36 -3.27
CA VAL A 544 -1.41 19.57 -3.43
C VAL A 544 -0.03 19.38 -2.77
N VAL A 545 0.00 18.96 -1.50
CA VAL A 545 1.21 18.64 -0.73
C VAL A 545 0.95 17.38 0.10
N ALA A 546 1.99 16.56 0.30
CA ALA A 546 1.96 15.42 1.21
C ALA A 546 3.39 15.16 1.70
N GLU A 547 3.58 15.04 3.01
CA GLU A 547 4.92 14.92 3.60
C GLU A 547 5.59 13.62 3.18
N ARG A 548 4.82 12.52 3.16
CA ARG A 548 5.29 11.21 2.69
C ARG A 548 5.92 11.22 1.30
N VAL A 549 5.51 12.13 0.42
CA VAL A 549 6.09 12.26 -0.93
C VAL A 549 7.55 12.74 -0.89
N LEU A 550 7.93 13.47 0.16
CA LEU A 550 9.28 13.99 0.35
C LEU A 550 10.23 12.96 0.97
N TYR A 551 9.77 11.77 1.34
CA TYR A 551 10.62 10.74 1.95
C TYR A 551 11.81 10.34 1.04
N ILE A 552 11.58 9.96 -0.22
CA ILE A 552 12.68 9.65 -1.17
C ILE A 552 13.48 10.92 -1.54
N PRO A 553 12.86 12.06 -1.92
CA PRO A 553 13.56 13.32 -2.19
C PRO A 553 14.51 13.78 -1.06
N SER A 554 14.11 13.56 0.20
CA SER A 554 14.91 13.93 1.37
C SER A 554 16.27 13.23 1.43
N VAL A 555 16.42 12.07 0.77
CA VAL A 555 17.72 11.39 0.62
C VAL A 555 18.73 12.31 -0.10
N GLY A 556 18.32 12.90 -1.23
CA GLY A 556 19.15 13.83 -1.98
C GLY A 556 19.48 15.09 -1.18
N PHE A 557 18.50 15.61 -0.44
CA PHE A 557 18.69 16.74 0.47
C PHE A 557 19.71 16.43 1.58
N CYS A 558 19.59 15.28 2.25
CA CYS A 558 20.54 14.86 3.28
C CYS A 558 21.94 14.63 2.72
N PHE A 559 22.07 14.15 1.48
CA PHE A 559 23.38 14.07 0.81
C PHE A 559 23.98 15.45 0.52
N LEU A 560 23.18 16.44 0.15
CA LEU A 560 23.63 17.83 -0.03
C LEU A 560 24.12 18.42 1.30
N LEU A 561 23.40 18.20 2.40
CA LEU A 561 23.85 18.59 3.75
C LEU A 561 25.19 17.92 4.11
N GLY A 562 25.31 16.62 3.84
CA GLY A 562 26.56 15.88 4.04
C GLY A 562 27.72 16.40 3.19
N LEU A 563 27.47 16.76 1.93
CA LEU A 563 28.48 17.36 1.04
C LEU A 563 28.94 18.73 1.54
N GLY A 564 27.98 19.57 1.95
CA GLY A 564 28.23 20.89 2.52
C GLY A 564 29.09 20.78 3.77
N ALA A 565 28.64 19.98 4.74
CA ALA A 565 29.37 19.70 5.98
C ALA A 565 30.79 19.19 5.69
N GLY A 566 30.93 18.14 4.88
CA GLY A 566 32.23 17.58 4.50
C GLY A 566 33.18 18.62 3.87
N THR A 567 32.65 19.56 3.10
CA THR A 567 33.44 20.63 2.47
C THR A 567 33.85 21.70 3.50
N LEU A 568 32.95 22.11 4.40
CA LEU A 568 33.21 23.05 5.49
C LEU A 568 34.26 22.51 6.48
N THR A 569 34.26 21.19 6.72
CA THR A 569 35.16 20.54 7.68
C THR A 569 36.57 20.27 7.15
N ARG A 570 36.83 20.49 5.86
CA ARG A 570 38.10 20.12 5.19
C ARG A 570 39.35 20.70 5.85
N ASN A 571 39.24 21.92 6.40
CA ASN A 571 40.35 22.63 7.04
C ASN A 571 40.22 22.73 8.57
N TRP A 572 39.38 21.90 9.22
CA TRP A 572 39.12 22.01 10.66
C TRP A 572 40.33 21.84 11.56
N ARG A 573 41.32 21.03 11.16
CA ARG A 573 42.59 20.91 11.89
C ARG A 573 43.37 22.23 12.01
N ARG A 574 43.06 23.23 11.17
CA ARG A 574 43.73 24.53 11.16
C ARG A 574 42.94 25.62 11.91
N TYR A 575 41.66 25.41 12.21
CA TYR A 575 40.79 26.41 12.86
C TYR A 575 39.86 25.76 13.89
N GLU A 576 40.34 25.67 15.13
CA GLU A 576 39.66 24.97 16.22
C GLU A 576 38.31 25.61 16.60
N MET A 577 38.25 26.94 16.75
CA MET A 577 37.01 27.65 17.08
C MET A 577 35.90 27.42 16.04
N ARG A 578 36.22 27.51 14.74
CA ARG A 578 35.24 27.27 13.67
C ARG A 578 34.72 25.83 13.67
N SER A 579 35.56 24.87 14.02
CA SER A 579 35.17 23.47 14.17
C SER A 579 34.23 23.25 15.34
N ARG A 580 34.53 23.83 16.51
CA ARG A 580 33.69 23.73 17.71
C ARG A 580 32.33 24.39 17.48
N VAL A 581 32.30 25.59 16.91
CA VAL A 581 31.05 26.31 16.60
C VAL A 581 30.19 25.51 15.64
N PHE A 582 30.75 24.98 14.55
CA PHE A 582 29.96 24.16 13.63
C PHE A 582 29.43 22.89 14.31
N MET A 583 30.25 22.19 15.11
CA MET A 583 29.79 20.98 15.81
C MET A 583 28.68 21.29 16.80
N LEU A 584 28.76 22.43 17.50
CA LEU A 584 27.69 22.91 18.37
C LEU A 584 26.40 23.19 17.57
N VAL A 585 26.50 23.92 16.46
CA VAL A 585 25.34 24.18 15.58
C VAL A 585 24.74 22.87 15.06
N LEU A 586 25.56 21.96 14.55
CA LEU A 586 25.10 20.66 14.07
C LEU A 586 24.41 19.86 15.18
N LEU A 587 25.00 19.78 16.36
CA LEU A 587 24.44 19.06 17.50
C LEU A 587 23.11 19.68 17.94
N THR A 588 23.04 21.00 18.08
CA THR A 588 21.80 21.69 18.45
C THR A 588 20.70 21.50 17.40
N THR A 589 21.03 21.57 16.11
CA THR A 589 20.06 21.28 15.03
C THR A 589 19.59 19.83 15.05
N LEU A 590 20.49 18.87 15.27
CA LEU A 590 20.13 17.46 15.33
C LEU A 590 19.23 17.18 16.54
N LEU A 591 19.53 17.75 17.71
CA LEU A 591 18.70 17.64 18.91
C LEU A 591 17.32 18.28 18.71
N ALA A 592 17.26 19.45 18.08
CA ALA A 592 16.00 20.11 17.74
C ALA A 592 15.15 19.27 16.77
N MET A 593 15.76 18.71 15.72
CA MET A 593 15.09 17.80 14.77
C MET A 593 14.62 16.51 15.46
N SER A 594 15.45 15.94 16.33
CA SER A 594 15.12 14.75 17.11
C SER A 594 13.93 14.99 18.05
N ALA A 595 13.93 16.12 18.77
CA ALA A 595 12.83 16.52 19.63
C ALA A 595 11.55 16.81 18.85
N ALA A 596 11.65 17.47 17.68
CA ALA A 596 10.52 17.70 16.80
C ALA A 596 9.93 16.39 16.27
N THR A 597 10.76 15.42 15.88
CA THR A 597 10.32 14.07 15.46
C THR A 597 9.62 13.33 16.58
N LEU A 598 10.21 13.28 17.79
CA LEU A 598 9.60 12.64 18.96
C LEU A 598 8.25 13.25 19.31
N ARG A 599 8.12 14.58 19.24
CA ARG A 599 6.86 15.30 19.45
C ARG A 599 5.85 14.96 18.36
N ARG A 600 6.27 14.97 17.08
CA ARG A 600 5.41 14.69 15.93
C ARG A 600 4.87 13.26 15.94
N ASN A 601 5.61 12.31 16.49
CA ASN A 601 5.14 10.93 16.64
C ASN A 601 3.90 10.83 17.54
N LEU A 602 3.76 11.72 18.54
CA LEU A 602 2.59 11.74 19.42
C LEU A 602 1.31 12.09 18.68
N ASP A 603 1.40 12.87 17.60
CA ASP A 603 0.25 13.20 16.76
C ASP A 603 -0.34 11.94 16.10
N TRP A 604 0.46 10.90 15.89
CA TRP A 604 0.04 9.63 15.27
C TRP A 604 -0.42 8.58 16.27
N ARG A 605 -0.48 8.90 17.57
CA ARG A 605 -0.87 7.95 18.63
C ARG A 605 -2.28 7.41 18.45
N ASP A 606 -3.22 8.28 18.14
CA ASP A 606 -4.65 7.99 18.01
C ASP A 606 -5.31 9.01 17.07
N GLU A 607 -6.54 8.71 16.61
CA GLU A 607 -7.24 9.52 15.61
C GLU A 607 -7.55 10.94 16.12
N GLU A 608 -7.86 11.10 17.40
CA GLU A 608 -8.19 12.40 17.98
C GLU A 608 -6.95 13.30 18.01
N SER A 609 -5.81 12.78 18.49
CA SER A 609 -4.52 13.48 18.47
C SER A 609 -4.12 13.88 17.04
N LEU A 610 -4.31 12.98 16.08
CA LEU A 610 -3.98 13.21 14.68
C LEU A 610 -4.80 14.35 14.07
N PHE A 611 -6.13 14.32 14.25
CA PHE A 611 -7.01 15.36 13.72
C PHE A 611 -6.81 16.69 14.43
N LYS A 612 -6.58 16.70 15.75
CA LYS A 612 -6.24 17.91 16.51
C LYS A 612 -4.97 18.58 15.98
N SER A 613 -3.95 17.79 15.62
CA SER A 613 -2.69 18.33 15.08
C SER A 613 -2.88 19.14 13.79
N ALA A 614 -3.90 18.81 12.97
CA ALA A 614 -4.12 19.43 11.66
C ALA A 614 -5.14 20.59 11.66
N LEU A 615 -5.77 20.92 12.80
CA LEU A 615 -6.83 21.93 12.88
C LEU A 615 -6.43 23.32 12.35
N HIS A 616 -5.14 23.63 12.36
CA HIS A 616 -4.60 24.91 11.91
C HIS A 616 -4.22 24.94 10.42
N ILE A 617 -4.07 23.77 9.78
CA ILE A 617 -3.65 23.64 8.37
C ILE A 617 -4.88 23.34 7.49
N ASN A 618 -5.67 22.34 7.88
CA ASN A 618 -6.91 21.97 7.19
C ASN A 618 -8.09 21.91 8.16
N PRO A 619 -8.51 23.06 8.73
CA PRO A 619 -9.60 23.11 9.69
C PRO A 619 -10.89 22.39 9.24
N PRO A 620 -11.40 22.58 8.01
CA PRO A 620 -12.68 21.97 7.61
C PRO A 620 -12.66 20.44 7.71
N LYS A 621 -11.64 19.79 7.13
CA LYS A 621 -11.53 18.33 7.09
C LYS A 621 -11.16 17.76 8.46
N ALA A 622 -10.25 18.44 9.17
CA ALA A 622 -9.80 18.02 10.50
C ALA A 622 -10.94 18.08 11.53
N TYR A 623 -11.71 19.18 11.59
CA TYR A 623 -12.87 19.27 12.48
C TYR A 623 -13.97 18.26 12.11
N GLY A 624 -14.21 18.05 10.81
CA GLY A 624 -15.21 17.07 10.34
C GLY A 624 -14.86 15.63 10.75
N ASN A 625 -13.59 15.24 10.61
CA ASN A 625 -13.13 13.92 11.06
C ASN A 625 -13.09 13.82 12.59
N LEU A 626 -12.67 14.87 13.28
CA LEU A 626 -12.68 14.94 14.74
C LEU A 626 -14.10 14.76 15.31
N GLY A 627 -15.11 15.38 14.70
CA GLY A 627 -16.52 15.19 15.09
C GLY A 627 -16.98 13.73 14.97
N SER A 628 -16.53 13.02 13.93
CA SER A 628 -16.82 11.59 13.75
C SER A 628 -16.19 10.75 14.87
N VAL A 629 -14.91 10.99 15.19
CA VAL A 629 -14.21 10.31 16.29
C VAL A 629 -14.90 10.57 17.63
N LEU A 630 -15.20 11.83 17.95
CA LEU A 630 -15.88 12.23 19.18
C LEU A 630 -17.28 11.59 19.30
N THR A 631 -18.00 11.45 18.18
CA THR A 631 -19.29 10.74 18.13
C THR A 631 -19.12 9.28 18.52
N THR A 632 -18.12 8.58 17.96
CA THR A 632 -17.84 7.18 18.30
C THR A 632 -17.39 6.99 19.75
N GLN A 633 -16.78 8.00 20.36
CA GLN A 633 -16.41 8.01 21.78
C GLN A 633 -17.59 8.36 22.71
N GLY A 634 -18.76 8.71 22.18
CA GLY A 634 -19.93 9.13 22.96
C GLY A 634 -19.90 10.59 23.45
N ARG A 635 -18.90 11.38 23.05
CA ARG A 635 -18.75 12.81 23.41
C ARG A 635 -19.58 13.68 22.45
N LEU A 636 -20.89 13.52 22.52
CA LEU A 636 -21.82 14.03 21.50
C LEU A 636 -21.84 15.56 21.39
N THR A 637 -21.73 16.28 22.52
CA THR A 637 -21.75 17.75 22.54
C THR A 637 -20.50 18.35 21.88
N GLU A 638 -19.33 17.78 22.18
CA GLU A 638 -18.08 18.20 21.54
C GLU A 638 -18.06 17.84 20.04
N ALA A 639 -18.65 16.70 19.67
CA ALA A 639 -18.80 16.29 18.28
C ALA A 639 -19.65 17.28 17.47
N GLU A 640 -20.79 17.71 18.02
CA GLU A 640 -21.66 18.72 17.41
C GLU A 640 -20.89 20.03 17.16
N VAL A 641 -20.21 20.55 18.17
CA VAL A 641 -19.38 21.76 18.05
C VAL A 641 -18.26 21.58 17.01
N ALA A 642 -17.64 20.41 16.93
CA ALA A 642 -16.62 20.14 15.91
C ALA A 642 -17.22 20.16 14.49
N PHE A 643 -18.36 19.51 14.26
CA PHE A 643 -19.06 19.56 12.97
C PHE A 643 -19.48 20.99 12.60
N GLU A 644 -20.03 21.76 13.54
CA GLU A 644 -20.39 23.16 13.32
C GLU A 644 -19.17 24.02 12.94
N LYS A 645 -18.03 23.83 13.62
CA LYS A 645 -16.78 24.51 13.27
C LYS A 645 -16.33 24.14 11.86
N ALA A 646 -16.36 22.86 11.49
CA ALA A 646 -16.02 22.43 10.13
C ALA A 646 -16.89 23.15 9.07
N LEU A 647 -18.21 23.21 9.31
CA LEU A 647 -19.17 23.86 8.42
C LEU A 647 -19.04 25.38 8.42
N LYS A 648 -18.59 26.00 9.52
CA LYS A 648 -18.27 27.43 9.56
C LYS A 648 -17.09 27.78 8.64
N TYR A 649 -16.05 26.95 8.61
CA TYR A 649 -14.95 27.13 7.66
C TYR A 649 -15.36 26.80 6.23
N ARG A 650 -16.15 25.74 6.03
CA ARG A 650 -16.59 25.31 4.70
C ARG A 650 -18.03 24.78 4.72
N PRO A 651 -19.02 25.62 4.38
CA PRO A 651 -20.44 25.24 4.48
C PRO A 651 -20.87 24.12 3.51
N ASN A 652 -20.15 23.90 2.41
CA ASN A 652 -20.53 22.97 1.34
C ASN A 652 -20.08 21.52 1.53
N MET A 653 -19.68 21.13 2.75
CA MET A 653 -19.22 19.77 3.05
C MET A 653 -20.40 18.82 3.30
N ALA A 654 -20.86 18.15 2.23
CA ALA A 654 -21.97 17.20 2.30
C ALA A 654 -21.75 16.07 3.33
N ASP A 655 -20.53 15.51 3.43
CA ASP A 655 -20.21 14.45 4.39
C ASP A 655 -20.38 14.90 5.85
N VAL A 656 -20.05 16.16 6.14
CA VAL A 656 -20.16 16.72 7.50
C VAL A 656 -21.61 16.99 7.85
N HIS A 657 -22.40 17.56 6.93
CA HIS A 657 -23.85 17.70 7.12
C HIS A 657 -24.53 16.34 7.33
N TYR A 658 -24.13 15.32 6.56
CA TYR A 658 -24.63 13.96 6.73
C TYR A 658 -24.31 13.40 8.12
N ASN A 659 -23.05 13.49 8.57
CA ASN A 659 -22.64 12.99 9.89
C ASN A 659 -23.30 13.76 11.03
N LEU A 660 -23.46 15.08 10.90
CA LEU A 660 -24.20 15.90 11.86
C LEU A 660 -25.69 15.50 11.90
N GLY A 661 -26.29 15.18 10.75
CA GLY A 661 -27.64 14.64 10.66
C GLY A 661 -27.80 13.31 11.41
N ILE A 662 -26.86 12.38 11.23
CA ILE A 662 -26.82 11.10 11.97
C ILE A 662 -26.70 11.35 13.48
N LEU A 663 -25.84 12.29 13.90
CA LEU A 663 -25.68 12.66 15.31
C LEU A 663 -27.01 13.14 15.92
N HIS A 664 -27.71 14.07 15.26
CA HIS A 664 -29.02 14.55 15.71
C HIS A 664 -30.09 13.46 15.69
N GLN A 665 -30.10 12.60 14.67
CA GLN A 665 -31.05 11.49 14.55
C GLN A 665 -30.89 10.51 15.72
N ASN A 666 -29.66 10.18 16.11
CA ASN A 666 -29.36 9.33 17.27
C ASN A 666 -29.81 9.97 18.59
N GLN A 667 -29.77 11.30 18.69
CA GLN A 667 -30.33 12.08 19.81
C GLN A 667 -31.85 12.27 19.73
N ARG A 668 -32.52 11.68 18.73
CA ARG A 668 -33.97 11.85 18.44
C ARG A 668 -34.38 13.30 18.14
N ARG A 669 -33.43 14.16 17.77
CA ARG A 669 -33.65 15.54 17.29
C ARG A 669 -33.97 15.53 15.79
N TYR A 670 -35.10 14.93 15.43
CA TYR A 670 -35.44 14.64 14.02
C TYR A 670 -35.57 15.91 13.16
N GLY A 671 -36.09 17.01 13.70
CA GLY A 671 -36.21 18.28 12.97
C GLY A 671 -34.86 18.87 12.52
N GLU A 672 -33.80 18.71 13.32
CA GLU A 672 -32.45 19.17 12.97
C GLU A 672 -31.74 18.16 12.07
N ALA A 673 -31.94 16.87 12.30
CA ALA A 673 -31.46 15.81 11.42
C ALA A 673 -31.97 16.01 9.98
N ILE A 674 -33.26 16.31 9.81
CA ILE A 674 -33.89 16.60 8.51
C ILE A 674 -33.15 17.75 7.80
N LYS A 675 -32.97 18.89 8.47
CA LYS A 675 -32.26 20.06 7.89
C LYS A 675 -30.83 19.71 7.47
N SER A 676 -30.12 18.94 8.29
CA SER A 676 -28.76 18.50 8.00
C SER A 676 -28.71 17.55 6.81
N PHE A 677 -29.62 16.58 6.70
CA PHE A 677 -29.69 15.71 5.53
C PHE A 677 -30.11 16.45 4.24
N GLU A 678 -31.05 17.39 4.32
CA GLU A 678 -31.43 18.25 3.19
C GLU A 678 -30.23 19.06 2.67
N ARG A 679 -29.41 19.61 3.57
CA ARG A 679 -28.16 20.30 3.20
C ARG A 679 -27.13 19.35 2.60
N ALA A 680 -26.97 18.14 3.15
CA ALA A 680 -26.08 17.13 2.59
C ALA A 680 -26.48 16.78 1.14
N ILE A 681 -27.78 16.59 0.91
CA ILE A 681 -28.36 16.33 -0.42
C ILE A 681 -28.17 17.53 -1.36
N TYR A 682 -28.39 18.75 -0.87
CA TYR A 682 -28.20 19.98 -1.65
C TYR A 682 -26.77 20.08 -2.20
N PHE A 683 -25.76 19.82 -1.37
CA PHE A 683 -24.37 19.87 -1.80
C PHE A 683 -23.91 18.63 -2.56
N ARG A 684 -24.52 17.46 -2.32
CA ARG A 684 -24.22 16.21 -3.05
C ARG A 684 -25.51 15.42 -3.35
N PRO A 685 -26.20 15.73 -4.46
CA PRO A 685 -27.45 15.06 -4.82
C PRO A 685 -27.33 13.57 -5.13
N SER A 686 -26.11 13.07 -5.40
CA SER A 686 -25.82 11.65 -5.62
C SER A 686 -25.70 10.84 -4.32
N MET A 687 -25.75 11.46 -3.14
CA MET A 687 -25.53 10.77 -1.86
C MET A 687 -26.78 9.99 -1.41
N ALA A 688 -27.00 8.79 -1.95
CA ALA A 688 -28.18 7.98 -1.68
C ALA A 688 -28.43 7.74 -0.17
N LEU A 689 -27.38 7.54 0.63
CA LEU A 689 -27.48 7.39 2.09
C LEU A 689 -28.13 8.58 2.80
N ALA A 690 -27.93 9.81 2.31
CA ALA A 690 -28.55 10.99 2.91
C ALA A 690 -30.08 10.97 2.72
N TYR A 691 -30.57 10.50 1.57
CA TYR A 691 -32.01 10.35 1.33
C TYR A 691 -32.64 9.25 2.19
N VAL A 692 -31.94 8.13 2.39
CA VAL A 692 -32.42 7.03 3.26
C VAL A 692 -32.61 7.52 4.69
N ASN A 693 -31.60 8.21 5.24
CA ASN A 693 -31.67 8.72 6.61
C ASN A 693 -32.63 9.92 6.75
N LEU A 694 -32.76 10.75 5.71
CA LEU A 694 -33.81 11.76 5.63
C LEU A 694 -35.20 11.11 5.68
N GLY A 695 -35.45 10.08 4.87
CA GLY A 695 -36.70 9.33 4.86
C GLY A 695 -37.02 8.72 6.23
N THR A 696 -36.03 8.12 6.87
CA THR A 696 -36.16 7.55 8.23
C THR A 696 -36.52 8.64 9.26
N SER A 697 -35.86 9.80 9.19
CA SER A 697 -36.12 10.92 10.10
C SER A 697 -37.50 11.54 9.87
N LEU A 698 -37.91 11.70 8.61
CA LEU A 698 -39.25 12.19 8.24
C LEU A 698 -40.35 11.22 8.66
N MET A 699 -40.10 9.90 8.61
CA MET A 699 -41.05 8.90 9.10
C MET A 699 -41.23 9.00 10.61
N ALA A 700 -40.14 9.16 11.36
CA ALA A 700 -40.18 9.34 12.81
C ALA A 700 -40.88 10.66 13.22
N ASP A 701 -40.74 11.71 12.41
CA ASP A 701 -41.40 13.01 12.59
C ASP A 701 -42.88 13.01 12.12
N GLY A 702 -43.38 11.90 11.55
CA GLY A 702 -44.76 11.77 11.04
C GLY A 702 -45.01 12.37 9.65
N ARG A 703 -44.00 12.97 9.01
CA ARG A 703 -44.06 13.58 7.66
C ARG A 703 -43.93 12.53 6.55
N LEU A 704 -44.84 11.57 6.56
CA LEU A 704 -44.78 10.37 5.73
C LEU A 704 -44.86 10.61 4.20
N ALA A 705 -45.54 11.67 3.75
CA ALA A 705 -45.60 12.00 2.33
C ALA A 705 -44.25 12.47 1.78
N GLU A 706 -43.55 13.30 2.56
CA GLU A 706 -42.22 13.80 2.25
C GLU A 706 -41.18 12.69 2.35
N ALA A 707 -41.30 11.81 3.35
CA ALA A 707 -40.48 10.61 3.45
C ALA A 707 -40.55 9.76 2.17
N ALA A 708 -41.76 9.49 1.67
CA ALA A 708 -41.94 8.75 0.43
C ALA A 708 -41.30 9.45 -0.79
N SER A 709 -41.34 10.79 -0.83
CA SER A 709 -40.70 11.57 -1.89
C SER A 709 -39.17 11.48 -1.82
N ALA A 710 -38.60 11.68 -0.62
CA ALA A 710 -37.16 11.59 -0.38
C ALA A 710 -36.62 10.19 -0.71
N LEU A 711 -37.30 9.13 -0.30
CA LEU A 711 -36.89 7.74 -0.59
C LEU A 711 -36.94 7.45 -2.10
N ARG A 712 -37.95 7.94 -2.83
CA ARG A 712 -37.99 7.82 -4.31
C ARG A 712 -36.85 8.58 -4.99
N ALA A 713 -36.48 9.75 -4.46
CA ALA A 713 -35.34 10.51 -4.97
C ALA A 713 -34.03 9.75 -4.71
N GLY A 714 -33.84 9.21 -3.50
CA GLY A 714 -32.68 8.40 -3.14
C GLY A 714 -32.50 7.15 -4.00
N ALA A 715 -33.59 6.45 -4.31
CA ALA A 715 -33.57 5.29 -5.20
C ALA A 715 -33.07 5.61 -6.63
N ARG A 716 -33.28 6.86 -7.08
CA ARG A 716 -32.88 7.37 -8.40
C ARG A 716 -31.57 8.17 -8.39
N ALA A 717 -30.87 8.24 -7.27
CA ALA A 717 -29.60 8.96 -7.17
C ALA A 717 -28.53 8.37 -8.10
N ASP A 718 -27.88 9.22 -8.89
CA ASP A 718 -26.83 8.80 -9.83
C ASP A 718 -25.62 8.20 -9.11
N GLY A 719 -25.18 7.02 -9.58
CA GLY A 719 -24.08 6.25 -9.02
C GLY A 719 -22.80 6.26 -9.83
N VAL A 720 -22.76 6.86 -11.04
CA VAL A 720 -21.65 6.68 -11.99
C VAL A 720 -20.30 7.19 -11.45
N ARG A 721 -20.31 8.19 -10.56
CA ARG A 721 -19.10 8.82 -10.01
C ARG A 721 -18.94 8.64 -8.50
N VAL A 722 -19.65 7.69 -7.90
CA VAL A 722 -19.59 7.46 -6.45
C VAL A 722 -18.39 6.57 -6.11
N ARG A 723 -17.65 6.93 -5.06
CA ARG A 723 -16.42 6.23 -4.63
C ARG A 723 -16.68 4.78 -4.22
N ASP A 724 -17.78 4.51 -3.53
CA ASP A 724 -18.19 3.14 -3.19
C ASP A 724 -19.54 2.84 -3.86
N ARG A 725 -19.49 2.16 -5.00
CA ARG A 725 -20.67 1.80 -5.76
C ARG A 725 -21.54 0.77 -5.02
N ARG A 726 -20.93 -0.13 -4.25
CA ARG A 726 -21.68 -1.18 -3.53
C ARG A 726 -22.50 -0.57 -2.41
N GLU A 727 -21.90 0.33 -1.62
CA GLU A 727 -22.64 1.08 -0.58
C GLU A 727 -23.71 1.99 -1.19
N HIS A 728 -23.41 2.63 -2.33
CA HIS A 728 -24.40 3.45 -3.05
C HIS A 728 -25.60 2.63 -3.51
N ASP A 729 -25.37 1.49 -4.19
CA ASP A 729 -26.44 0.62 -4.65
C ASP A 729 -27.19 -0.02 -3.47
N ALA A 730 -26.50 -0.36 -2.37
CA ALA A 730 -27.14 -0.79 -1.13
C ALA A 730 -28.07 0.27 -0.54
N ALA A 731 -27.65 1.54 -0.55
CA ALA A 731 -28.46 2.65 -0.05
C ALA A 731 -29.69 2.87 -0.94
N ARG A 732 -29.55 2.73 -2.27
CA ARG A 732 -30.69 2.79 -3.20
C ARG A 732 -31.69 1.66 -2.96
N VAL A 733 -31.21 0.43 -2.74
CA VAL A 733 -32.05 -0.71 -2.36
C VAL A 733 -32.72 -0.44 -1.01
N SER A 734 -31.99 0.08 -0.02
CA SER A 734 -32.53 0.46 1.29
C SER A 734 -33.65 1.49 1.15
N ALA A 735 -33.49 2.48 0.28
CA ALA A 735 -34.51 3.49 0.01
C ALA A 735 -35.80 2.86 -0.54
N LEU A 736 -35.67 1.92 -1.49
CA LEU A 736 -36.79 1.19 -2.08
C LEU A 736 -37.48 0.26 -1.07
N VAL A 737 -36.73 -0.43 -0.22
CA VAL A 737 -37.29 -1.29 0.83
C VAL A 737 -38.05 -0.47 1.87
N GLN A 738 -37.49 0.66 2.32
CA GLN A 738 -38.21 1.57 3.24
C GLN A 738 -39.46 2.15 2.59
N LEU A 739 -39.39 2.53 1.31
CA LEU A 739 -40.55 3.00 0.54
C LEU A 739 -41.63 1.92 0.40
N ALA A 740 -41.24 0.67 0.15
CA ALA A 740 -42.15 -0.46 0.07
C ALA A 740 -42.85 -0.71 1.40
N SER A 741 -42.10 -0.70 2.51
CA SER A 741 -42.63 -0.84 3.87
C SER A 741 -43.64 0.28 4.19
N LEU A 742 -43.30 1.53 3.88
CA LEU A 742 -44.20 2.67 4.07
C LEU A 742 -45.49 2.55 3.25
N HIS A 743 -45.41 2.05 2.01
CA HIS A 743 -46.60 1.79 1.19
C HIS A 743 -47.43 0.61 1.71
N SER A 744 -46.77 -0.45 2.18
CA SER A 744 -47.38 -1.64 2.79
C SER A 744 -48.20 -1.28 4.03
N GLN A 745 -47.62 -0.52 4.96
CA GLN A 745 -48.32 -0.03 6.17
C GLN A 745 -49.56 0.82 5.87
N ARG A 746 -49.62 1.44 4.69
CA ARG A 746 -50.74 2.26 4.21
C ARG A 746 -51.74 1.50 3.35
N GLY A 747 -51.57 0.17 3.20
CA GLY A 747 -52.41 -0.67 2.34
C GLY A 747 -52.20 -0.44 0.84
N HIS A 748 -51.17 0.29 0.41
CA HIS A 748 -50.86 0.53 -0.99
C HIS A 748 -50.01 -0.60 -1.59
N TRP A 749 -50.55 -1.81 -1.60
CA TRP A 749 -49.83 -3.05 -1.95
C TRP A 749 -49.15 -3.02 -3.32
N HIS A 750 -49.82 -2.51 -4.36
CA HIS A 750 -49.24 -2.41 -5.71
C HIS A 750 -48.02 -1.49 -5.76
N LYS A 751 -48.03 -0.38 -5.01
CA LYS A 751 -46.87 0.53 -4.93
C LYS A 751 -45.72 -0.11 -4.17
N ALA A 752 -46.01 -0.86 -3.10
CA ALA A 752 -44.99 -1.62 -2.37
C ALA A 752 -44.32 -2.68 -3.27
N LEU A 753 -45.13 -3.40 -4.05
CA LEU A 753 -44.62 -4.40 -4.99
C LEU A 753 -43.76 -3.77 -6.10
N SER A 754 -44.16 -2.61 -6.64
CA SER A 754 -43.36 -1.89 -7.62
C SER A 754 -41.97 -1.54 -7.07
N ALA A 755 -41.90 -1.05 -5.83
CA ALA A 755 -40.63 -0.70 -5.21
C ALA A 755 -39.73 -1.94 -4.98
N TYR A 756 -40.29 -3.09 -4.62
CA TYR A 756 -39.51 -4.34 -4.54
C TYR A 756 -39.02 -4.81 -5.93
N LYS A 757 -39.83 -4.66 -6.99
CA LYS A 757 -39.38 -4.97 -8.36
C LYS A 757 -38.21 -4.08 -8.79
N ASP A 758 -38.28 -2.78 -8.49
CA ASP A 758 -37.19 -1.85 -8.78
C ASP A 758 -35.91 -2.23 -7.99
N ALA A 759 -36.05 -2.71 -6.75
CA ALA A 759 -34.90 -3.16 -5.95
C ALA A 759 -34.23 -4.40 -6.56
N LEU A 760 -35.00 -5.33 -7.13
CA LEU A 760 -34.48 -6.50 -7.83
C LEU A 760 -33.72 -6.17 -9.11
N GLN A 761 -33.98 -5.01 -9.74
CA GLN A 761 -33.22 -4.55 -10.90
C GLN A 761 -31.82 -4.04 -10.53
N ILE A 762 -31.63 -3.58 -9.28
CA ILE A 762 -30.33 -3.10 -8.77
C ILE A 762 -29.47 -4.28 -8.28
N LEU A 763 -30.10 -5.27 -7.64
CA LEU A 763 -29.40 -6.43 -7.11
C LEU A 763 -28.93 -7.38 -8.23
N PRO A 764 -27.77 -8.06 -8.06
CA PRO A 764 -27.30 -9.05 -9.01
C PRO A 764 -28.30 -10.21 -9.12
N ASP A 765 -28.23 -10.95 -10.22
CA ASP A 765 -29.07 -12.15 -10.40
C ASP A 765 -28.66 -13.29 -9.46
N THR A 766 -27.42 -13.26 -8.96
CA THR A 766 -26.94 -14.19 -7.94
C THR A 766 -27.39 -13.77 -6.54
N ASN A 767 -27.36 -14.70 -5.57
CA ASN A 767 -27.68 -14.39 -4.17
C ASN A 767 -26.54 -13.69 -3.42
N ALA A 768 -25.61 -13.03 -4.13
CA ALA A 768 -24.49 -12.34 -3.52
C ALA A 768 -24.99 -11.10 -2.76
N PRO A 769 -24.60 -10.90 -1.48
CA PRO A 769 -25.07 -9.78 -0.70
C PRO A 769 -24.45 -8.45 -1.17
N ILE A 770 -25.29 -7.43 -1.28
CA ILE A 770 -24.88 -6.02 -1.39
C ILE A 770 -25.20 -5.35 -0.05
N VAL A 771 -24.18 -5.22 0.80
CA VAL A 771 -24.22 -4.57 2.14
C VAL A 771 -25.55 -4.85 2.88
N GLY A 772 -25.76 -6.11 3.27
CA GLY A 772 -26.93 -6.55 4.04
C GLY A 772 -28.17 -6.91 3.22
N TRP A 773 -28.23 -6.59 1.92
CA TRP A 773 -29.35 -6.95 1.04
C TRP A 773 -29.02 -8.10 0.11
N THR A 774 -29.93 -9.07 0.01
CA THR A 774 -29.85 -10.16 -0.98
C THR A 774 -31.11 -10.23 -1.83
N ARG A 775 -31.00 -10.79 -3.04
CA ARG A 775 -32.14 -11.03 -3.93
C ARG A 775 -33.18 -11.94 -3.25
N HIS A 776 -32.74 -12.90 -2.44
CA HIS A 776 -33.59 -13.73 -1.59
C HIS A 776 -34.45 -12.90 -0.62
N ASN A 777 -33.87 -11.93 0.09
CA ASN A 777 -34.62 -11.08 1.04
C ASN A 777 -35.74 -10.32 0.33
N ILE A 778 -35.43 -9.71 -0.82
CA ILE A 778 -36.41 -8.90 -1.57
C ILE A 778 -37.53 -9.76 -2.16
N LEU A 779 -37.21 -10.93 -2.72
CA LEU A 779 -38.23 -11.86 -3.27
C LEU A 779 -39.15 -12.42 -2.19
N SER A 780 -38.62 -12.66 -0.98
CA SER A 780 -39.41 -13.12 0.16
C SER A 780 -40.40 -12.04 0.62
N MET A 781 -39.94 -10.79 0.77
CA MET A 781 -40.82 -9.67 1.10
C MET A 781 -41.86 -9.39 -0.01
N ALA A 782 -41.48 -9.51 -1.28
CA ALA A 782 -42.41 -9.37 -2.40
C ALA A 782 -43.49 -10.47 -2.41
N SER A 783 -43.13 -11.71 -2.03
CA SER A 783 -44.07 -12.82 -1.87
C SER A 783 -45.15 -12.50 -0.83
N GLU A 784 -44.77 -11.95 0.33
CA GLU A 784 -45.72 -11.54 1.36
C GLU A 784 -46.73 -10.50 0.85
N ILE A 785 -46.28 -9.53 0.03
CA ILE A 785 -47.17 -8.56 -0.60
C ILE A 785 -48.12 -9.22 -1.61
N TYR A 786 -47.64 -10.17 -2.41
CA TYR A 786 -48.51 -10.94 -3.31
C TYR A 786 -49.56 -11.74 -2.55
N MET A 787 -49.22 -12.29 -1.38
CA MET A 787 -50.18 -12.98 -0.50
C MET A 787 -51.26 -12.02 0.01
N GLN A 788 -50.90 -10.78 0.40
CA GLN A 788 -51.89 -9.76 0.80
C GLN A 788 -52.81 -9.37 -0.37
N LEU A 789 -52.28 -9.30 -1.58
CA LEU A 789 -53.05 -9.08 -2.82
C LEU A 789 -53.85 -10.32 -3.28
N GLN A 790 -53.72 -11.45 -2.60
CA GLN A 790 -54.31 -12.74 -2.98
C GLN A 790 -53.88 -13.24 -4.38
N GLN A 791 -52.72 -12.82 -4.85
CA GLN A 791 -52.12 -13.25 -6.12
C GLN A 791 -51.26 -14.50 -5.90
N TRP A 792 -51.92 -15.63 -5.64
CA TRP A 792 -51.28 -16.89 -5.21
C TRP A 792 -50.25 -17.45 -6.19
N PRO A 793 -50.49 -17.50 -7.52
CA PRO A 793 -49.50 -18.00 -8.46
C PRO A 793 -48.21 -17.17 -8.47
N GLN A 794 -48.34 -15.85 -8.36
CA GLN A 794 -47.20 -14.93 -8.30
C GLN A 794 -46.46 -15.02 -6.97
N ALA A 795 -47.17 -15.19 -5.85
CA ALA A 795 -46.58 -15.44 -4.54
C ALA A 795 -45.76 -16.73 -4.55
N GLU A 796 -46.34 -17.83 -5.07
CA GLU A 796 -45.65 -19.11 -5.20
C GLU A 796 -44.40 -19.02 -6.09
N HIS A 797 -44.51 -18.35 -7.25
CA HIS A 797 -43.37 -18.15 -8.13
C HIS A 797 -42.25 -17.34 -7.45
N SER A 798 -42.60 -16.26 -6.75
CA SER A 798 -41.63 -15.40 -6.03
C SER A 798 -40.92 -16.17 -4.91
N ILE A 799 -41.65 -16.94 -4.11
CA ILE A 799 -41.06 -17.69 -3.00
C ILE A 799 -40.20 -18.87 -3.48
N LEU A 800 -40.61 -19.56 -4.56
CA LEU A 800 -39.79 -20.61 -5.18
C LEU A 800 -38.49 -20.03 -5.76
N SER A 801 -38.56 -18.85 -6.36
CA SER A 801 -37.37 -18.12 -6.84
C SER A 801 -36.45 -17.73 -5.68
N ALA A 802 -37.00 -17.28 -4.54
CA ALA A 802 -36.24 -17.01 -3.33
C ALA A 802 -35.57 -18.27 -2.76
N LEU A 803 -36.29 -19.40 -2.78
CA LEU A 803 -35.81 -20.68 -2.27
C LEU A 803 -34.70 -21.28 -3.16
N ALA A 804 -34.77 -21.10 -4.48
CA ALA A 804 -33.71 -21.51 -5.40
C ALA A 804 -32.37 -20.80 -5.09
N LEU A 805 -32.43 -19.57 -4.60
CA LEU A 805 -31.27 -18.77 -4.21
C LEU A 805 -30.72 -19.11 -2.82
N SER A 806 -31.59 -19.51 -1.89
CA SER A 806 -31.22 -19.92 -0.54
C SER A 806 -31.98 -21.19 -0.12
N PRO A 807 -31.49 -22.38 -0.53
CA PRO A 807 -32.23 -23.64 -0.39
C PRO A 807 -32.42 -24.12 1.06
N ASN A 808 -31.69 -23.54 2.02
CA ASN A 808 -31.70 -23.93 3.43
C ASN A 808 -32.40 -22.89 4.32
N HIS A 809 -33.01 -21.86 3.74
CA HIS A 809 -33.66 -20.81 4.53
C HIS A 809 -35.02 -21.29 5.08
N VAL A 810 -35.14 -21.40 6.39
CA VAL A 810 -36.30 -22.00 7.09
C VAL A 810 -37.59 -21.22 6.79
N GLY A 811 -37.57 -19.90 6.95
CA GLY A 811 -38.77 -19.06 6.79
C GLY A 811 -39.40 -19.17 5.40
N THR A 812 -38.61 -19.34 4.33
CA THR A 812 -39.15 -19.48 2.97
C THR A 812 -39.83 -20.82 2.71
N HIS A 813 -39.38 -21.91 3.36
CA HIS A 813 -40.06 -23.20 3.29
C HIS A 813 -41.45 -23.10 3.94
N VAL A 814 -41.49 -22.39 5.07
CA VAL A 814 -42.72 -22.16 5.83
C VAL A 814 -43.70 -21.30 5.03
N THR A 815 -43.26 -20.16 4.46
CA THR A 815 -44.11 -19.31 3.60
C THR A 815 -44.62 -20.07 2.37
N LEU A 816 -43.78 -20.89 1.73
CA LEU A 816 -44.23 -21.75 0.63
C LEU A 816 -45.29 -22.75 1.09
N ALA A 817 -45.07 -23.44 2.21
CA ALA A 817 -46.03 -24.38 2.77
C ALA A 817 -47.38 -23.71 3.07
N GLN A 818 -47.39 -22.47 3.57
CA GLN A 818 -48.61 -21.69 3.79
C GLN A 818 -49.35 -21.37 2.48
N ILE A 819 -48.63 -21.00 1.42
CA ILE A 819 -49.23 -20.72 0.11
C ILE A 819 -49.89 -21.99 -0.45
N LEU A 820 -49.20 -23.12 -0.38
CA LEU A 820 -49.68 -24.42 -0.86
C LEU A 820 -50.88 -24.94 -0.06
N ALA A 821 -50.86 -24.74 1.26
CA ALA A 821 -51.90 -25.20 2.18
C ALA A 821 -53.30 -24.63 1.88
N ARG A 822 -53.40 -23.53 1.13
CA ARG A 822 -54.67 -22.94 0.71
C ARG A 822 -55.43 -23.83 -0.28
N ASN A 823 -54.71 -24.62 -1.08
CA ASN A 823 -55.32 -25.53 -2.03
C ASN A 823 -55.38 -26.93 -1.42
N SER A 824 -56.59 -27.45 -1.19
CA SER A 824 -56.78 -28.76 -0.55
C SER A 824 -56.11 -29.90 -1.33
N SER A 825 -56.05 -29.80 -2.67
CA SER A 825 -55.38 -30.80 -3.50
C SER A 825 -53.86 -30.86 -3.29
N ARG A 826 -53.25 -29.77 -2.78
CA ARG A 826 -51.81 -29.64 -2.56
C ARG A 826 -51.42 -29.73 -1.08
N SER A 827 -52.32 -30.21 -0.24
CA SER A 827 -52.08 -30.35 1.21
C SER A 827 -50.90 -31.28 1.52
N MET A 828 -50.70 -32.35 0.73
CA MET A 828 -49.57 -33.27 0.92
C MET A 828 -48.22 -32.60 0.60
N GLU A 829 -48.18 -31.76 -0.43
CA GLU A 829 -47.00 -30.96 -0.76
C GLU A 829 -46.70 -29.96 0.38
N ALA A 830 -47.71 -29.23 0.85
CA ALA A 830 -47.58 -28.29 1.96
C ALA A 830 -47.00 -28.95 3.22
N GLU A 831 -47.47 -30.15 3.56
CA GLU A 831 -46.95 -30.92 4.69
C GLU A 831 -45.46 -31.29 4.53
N SER A 832 -45.05 -31.70 3.32
CA SER A 832 -43.65 -32.01 3.03
C SER A 832 -42.75 -30.80 3.28
N TRP A 833 -43.19 -29.61 2.87
CA TRP A 833 -42.46 -28.37 3.07
C TRP A 833 -42.36 -27.94 4.54
N TYR A 834 -43.44 -28.12 5.34
CA TYR A 834 -43.36 -27.92 6.78
C TYR A 834 -42.40 -28.89 7.46
N LYS A 835 -42.43 -30.18 7.10
CA LYS A 835 -41.49 -31.18 7.62
C LYS A 835 -40.06 -30.81 7.28
N LYS A 836 -39.80 -30.36 6.04
CA LYS A 836 -38.49 -29.87 5.63
C LYS A 836 -38.04 -28.66 6.46
N ALA A 837 -38.93 -27.71 6.74
CA ALA A 837 -38.61 -26.58 7.63
C ALA A 837 -38.23 -27.06 9.05
N ILE A 838 -38.94 -28.05 9.61
CA ILE A 838 -38.61 -28.65 10.92
C ILE A 838 -37.26 -29.38 10.87
N THR A 839 -36.93 -30.08 9.78
CA THR A 839 -35.61 -30.73 9.66
C THR A 839 -34.46 -29.73 9.63
N LEU A 840 -34.69 -28.53 9.08
CA LEU A 840 -33.69 -27.47 9.02
C LEU A 840 -33.56 -26.70 10.36
N ALA A 841 -34.65 -26.56 11.11
CA ALA A 841 -34.68 -25.93 12.42
C ALA A 841 -35.56 -26.73 13.41
N PRO A 842 -35.03 -27.82 13.99
CA PRO A 842 -35.81 -28.70 14.87
C PRO A 842 -36.19 -28.04 16.20
N ASP A 843 -35.38 -27.06 16.64
CA ASP A 843 -35.50 -26.36 17.91
C ASP A 843 -36.29 -25.03 17.79
N ASP A 844 -36.74 -24.64 16.59
CA ASP A 844 -37.57 -23.44 16.42
C ASP A 844 -39.05 -23.76 16.71
N PRO A 845 -39.62 -23.26 17.83
CA PRO A 845 -41.01 -23.49 18.19
C PRO A 845 -41.98 -22.87 17.17
N SER A 846 -41.58 -21.80 16.48
CA SER A 846 -42.44 -21.05 15.56
C SER A 846 -42.81 -21.87 14.32
N VAL A 847 -41.89 -22.71 13.83
CA VAL A 847 -42.15 -23.61 12.70
C VAL A 847 -43.17 -24.66 13.09
N ARG A 848 -43.05 -25.22 14.31
CA ARG A 848 -43.98 -26.21 14.86
C ARG A 848 -45.35 -25.62 15.14
N ASP A 849 -45.42 -24.36 15.59
CA ASP A 849 -46.68 -23.64 15.74
C ASP A 849 -47.43 -23.57 14.42
N GLN A 850 -46.76 -23.13 13.36
CA GLN A 850 -47.38 -22.97 12.05
C GLN A 850 -47.76 -24.32 11.42
N PHE A 851 -46.91 -25.34 11.57
CA PHE A 851 -47.24 -26.69 11.13
C PHE A 851 -48.43 -27.29 11.91
N GLY A 852 -48.45 -27.09 13.22
CA GLY A 852 -49.55 -27.52 14.09
C GLY A 852 -50.87 -26.83 13.75
N MET A 853 -50.85 -25.54 13.42
CA MET A 853 -52.03 -24.80 12.93
C MET A 853 -52.52 -25.33 11.58
N PHE A 854 -51.60 -25.63 10.65
CA PHE A 854 -51.94 -26.27 9.37
C PHE A 854 -52.60 -27.65 9.55
N LEU A 855 -52.05 -28.51 10.42
CA LEU A 855 -52.67 -29.81 10.71
C LEU A 855 -54.07 -29.65 11.34
N ARG A 856 -54.24 -28.62 12.17
CA ARG A 856 -55.54 -28.29 12.77
C ARG A 856 -56.57 -27.88 11.71
N SER A 857 -56.18 -27.06 10.72
CA SER A 857 -57.09 -26.66 9.64
C SER A 857 -57.50 -27.84 8.77
N GLN A 858 -56.65 -28.86 8.64
CA GLN A 858 -56.98 -30.14 7.98
C GLN A 858 -57.75 -31.14 8.86
N ARG A 859 -58.27 -30.71 10.03
CA ARG A 859 -58.97 -31.56 11.00
C ARG A 859 -58.13 -32.73 11.56
N ARG A 860 -56.81 -32.73 11.38
CA ARG A 860 -55.87 -33.71 11.96
C ARG A 860 -55.50 -33.30 13.39
N LEU A 861 -56.50 -33.32 14.27
CA LEU A 861 -56.41 -32.72 15.60
C LEU A 861 -55.38 -33.39 16.52
N ARG A 862 -55.16 -34.71 16.38
CA ARG A 862 -54.17 -35.44 17.20
C ARG A 862 -52.74 -35.01 16.88
N GLU A 863 -52.37 -35.00 15.61
CA GLU A 863 -51.04 -34.62 15.15
C GLU A 863 -50.78 -33.13 15.37
N SER A 864 -51.81 -32.28 15.18
CA SER A 864 -51.76 -30.87 15.54
C SER A 864 -51.39 -30.66 17.02
N ALA A 865 -52.03 -31.42 17.92
CA ALA A 865 -51.74 -31.34 19.34
C ALA A 865 -50.31 -31.80 19.68
N GLU A 866 -49.76 -32.78 18.97
CA GLU A 866 -48.37 -33.21 19.16
C GLU A 866 -47.38 -32.09 18.79
N GLN A 867 -47.57 -31.45 17.62
CA GLN A 867 -46.69 -30.36 17.19
C GLN A 867 -46.76 -29.13 18.11
N LEU A 868 -47.97 -28.73 18.53
CA LEU A 868 -48.17 -27.57 19.41
C LEU A 868 -47.69 -27.82 20.85
N VAL A 869 -47.78 -29.06 21.35
CA VAL A 869 -47.18 -29.44 22.64
C VAL A 869 -45.66 -29.39 22.56
N GLU A 870 -45.08 -29.85 21.47
CA GLU A 870 -43.63 -29.79 21.29
C GLU A 870 -43.14 -28.35 21.15
N ALA A 871 -43.87 -27.49 20.43
CA ALA A 871 -43.60 -26.04 20.39
C ALA A 871 -43.62 -25.41 21.80
N ALA A 872 -44.60 -25.77 22.64
CA ALA A 872 -44.68 -25.28 24.02
C ALA A 872 -43.58 -25.85 24.93
N ARG A 873 -43.05 -27.05 24.65
CA ARG A 873 -41.90 -27.61 25.38
C ARG A 873 -40.60 -26.90 25.03
N LEU A 874 -40.41 -26.56 23.75
CA LEU A 874 -39.27 -25.76 23.28
C LEU A 874 -39.31 -24.32 23.82
N SER A 875 -40.46 -23.83 24.27
CA SER A 875 -40.66 -22.51 24.90
C SER A 875 -41.33 -22.61 26.28
N PRO A 876 -40.62 -23.12 27.31
CA PRO A 876 -41.22 -23.50 28.59
C PRO A 876 -41.72 -22.32 29.45
N THR A 877 -41.35 -21.09 29.09
CA THR A 877 -41.74 -19.83 29.75
C THR A 877 -42.85 -19.09 29.01
N ASP A 878 -43.27 -19.56 27.83
CA ASP A 878 -44.27 -18.88 27.01
C ASP A 878 -45.68 -19.36 27.37
N SER A 879 -46.41 -18.50 28.08
CA SER A 879 -47.79 -18.77 28.51
C SER A 879 -48.77 -18.92 27.33
N VAL A 880 -48.53 -18.21 26.22
CA VAL A 880 -49.41 -18.23 25.03
C VAL A 880 -49.26 -19.56 24.29
N ARG A 881 -48.03 -20.05 24.13
CA ARG A 881 -47.77 -21.38 23.54
C ARG A 881 -48.28 -22.50 24.44
N ALA A 882 -48.12 -22.39 25.75
CA ALA A 882 -48.71 -23.33 26.70
C ALA A 882 -50.25 -23.40 26.56
N ALA A 883 -50.93 -22.25 26.45
CA ALA A 883 -52.37 -22.19 26.20
C ALA A 883 -52.76 -22.73 24.81
N SER A 884 -51.93 -22.49 23.79
CA SER A 884 -52.13 -23.04 22.44
C SER A 884 -52.08 -24.57 22.42
N ALA A 885 -51.07 -25.15 23.08
CA ALA A 885 -50.95 -26.60 23.27
C ALA A 885 -52.15 -27.18 24.03
N ALA A 886 -52.59 -26.50 25.09
CA ALA A 886 -53.75 -26.91 25.87
C ALA A 886 -55.05 -26.92 25.04
N ARG A 887 -55.27 -25.88 24.21
CA ARG A 887 -56.39 -25.80 23.26
C ARG A 887 -56.35 -26.95 22.26
N ALA A 888 -55.19 -27.22 21.66
CA ALA A 888 -55.04 -28.30 20.69
C ALA A 888 -55.29 -29.69 21.30
N LEU A 889 -54.78 -29.93 22.52
CA LEU A 889 -55.04 -31.17 23.27
C LEU A 889 -56.52 -31.34 23.61
N ARG A 890 -57.21 -30.26 23.97
CA ARG A 890 -58.66 -30.27 24.20
C ARG A 890 -59.41 -30.64 22.92
N ASP A 891 -59.08 -30.00 21.79
CA ASP A 891 -59.70 -30.28 20.50
C ASP A 891 -59.45 -31.74 20.07
N ALA A 892 -58.29 -32.31 20.39
CA ALA A 892 -57.95 -33.72 20.21
C ALA A 892 -58.60 -34.69 21.23
N ARG A 893 -59.49 -34.20 22.10
CA ARG A 893 -60.15 -34.94 23.20
C ARG A 893 -59.20 -35.55 24.25
N ARG A 894 -57.99 -35.02 24.39
CA ARG A 894 -57.00 -35.41 25.42
C ARG A 894 -57.16 -34.54 26.66
N CYS A 895 -58.35 -34.54 27.27
CA CYS A 895 -58.76 -33.55 28.28
C CYS A 895 -57.87 -33.54 29.54
N ARG A 896 -57.34 -34.68 29.98
CA ARG A 896 -56.40 -34.76 31.12
C ARG A 896 -55.04 -34.10 30.83
N SER A 897 -54.53 -34.22 29.59
CA SER A 897 -53.29 -33.54 29.20
C SER A 897 -53.52 -32.05 28.97
N ALA A 898 -54.68 -31.68 28.40
CA ALA A 898 -55.07 -30.29 28.25
C ALA A 898 -55.14 -29.55 29.60
N GLU A 899 -55.67 -30.19 30.64
CA GLU A 899 -55.68 -29.65 32.01
C GLU A 899 -54.30 -29.24 32.50
N ARG A 900 -53.28 -30.10 32.34
CA ARG A 900 -51.91 -29.80 32.77
C ARG A 900 -51.32 -28.59 32.06
N TRP A 901 -51.56 -28.47 30.76
CA TRP A 901 -51.05 -27.34 29.98
C TRP A 901 -51.82 -26.04 30.22
N TYR A 902 -53.14 -26.09 30.48
CA TYR A 902 -53.89 -24.90 30.93
C TYR A 902 -53.45 -24.46 32.32
N ALA A 903 -53.20 -25.39 33.24
CA ALA A 903 -52.65 -25.08 34.56
C ALA A 903 -51.27 -24.42 34.44
N ARG A 904 -50.41 -24.92 33.54
CA ARG A 904 -49.11 -24.31 33.24
C ARG A 904 -49.25 -22.91 32.63
N ALA A 905 -50.21 -22.69 31.73
CA ALA A 905 -50.45 -21.36 31.16
C ALA A 905 -50.88 -20.34 32.24
N VAL A 906 -51.74 -20.75 33.17
CA VAL A 906 -52.14 -19.95 34.34
C VAL A 906 -50.98 -19.71 35.30
N GLU A 907 -50.12 -20.71 35.53
CA GLU A 907 -48.92 -20.55 36.37
C GLU A 907 -47.96 -19.51 35.79
N LEU A 908 -47.76 -19.53 34.46
CA LEU A 908 -46.89 -18.59 33.75
C LEU A 908 -47.48 -17.19 33.63
N ASN A 909 -48.81 -17.07 33.53
CA ASN A 909 -49.51 -15.78 33.53
C ASN A 909 -50.81 -15.84 34.37
N PRO A 910 -50.72 -15.58 35.69
CA PRO A 910 -51.85 -15.69 36.61
C PRO A 910 -52.92 -14.60 36.44
N GLU A 911 -52.63 -13.52 35.73
CA GLU A 911 -53.53 -12.36 35.58
C GLU A 911 -54.35 -12.43 34.29
N ASP A 912 -54.16 -13.47 33.47
CA ASP A 912 -54.95 -13.67 32.25
C ASP A 912 -56.30 -14.36 32.57
N ALA A 913 -57.38 -13.58 32.47
CA ALA A 913 -58.74 -14.06 32.70
C ALA A 913 -59.14 -15.22 31.75
N GLU A 914 -58.66 -15.20 30.50
CA GLU A 914 -58.98 -16.23 29.50
C GLU A 914 -58.35 -17.57 29.87
N PHE A 915 -57.12 -17.56 30.40
CA PHE A 915 -56.45 -18.79 30.84
C PHE A 915 -57.18 -19.45 32.02
N HIS A 916 -57.61 -18.65 33.00
CA HIS A 916 -58.44 -19.15 34.12
C HIS A 916 -59.80 -19.67 33.65
N SER A 917 -60.46 -19.00 32.71
CA SER A 917 -61.73 -19.46 32.16
C SER A 917 -61.58 -20.78 31.40
N ASN A 918 -60.55 -20.88 30.54
CA ASN A 918 -60.27 -22.10 29.79
C ASN A 918 -59.84 -23.27 30.71
N LEU A 919 -59.09 -22.99 31.78
CA LEU A 919 -58.77 -23.98 32.82
C LEU A 919 -60.05 -24.44 33.55
N GLY A 920 -60.94 -23.52 33.90
CA GLY A 920 -62.25 -23.86 34.47
C GLY A 920 -63.06 -24.77 33.54
N ALA A 921 -63.05 -24.50 32.24
CA ALA A 921 -63.76 -25.30 31.24
C ALA A 921 -63.22 -26.72 31.12
N ILE A 922 -61.89 -26.90 31.12
CA ILE A 922 -61.32 -28.26 31.04
C ILE A 922 -61.49 -29.04 32.35
N LEU A 923 -61.42 -28.38 33.51
CA LEU A 923 -61.68 -28.98 34.81
C LEU A 923 -63.14 -29.43 34.93
N HIS A 924 -64.07 -28.63 34.40
CA HIS A 924 -65.48 -28.99 34.29
C HIS A 924 -65.66 -30.25 33.44
N LEU A 925 -65.04 -30.31 32.25
CA LEU A 925 -65.08 -31.50 31.38
C LEU A 925 -64.44 -32.74 32.01
N ASN A 926 -63.44 -32.57 32.88
CA ASN A 926 -62.81 -33.66 33.62
C ASN A 926 -63.57 -34.06 34.91
N GLY A 927 -64.73 -33.48 35.19
CA GLY A 927 -65.55 -33.77 36.38
C GLY A 927 -65.05 -33.14 37.69
N LYS A 928 -64.04 -32.25 37.63
CA LYS A 928 -63.47 -31.55 38.79
C LYS A 928 -64.24 -30.27 39.10
N TYR A 929 -65.52 -30.38 39.44
CA TYR A 929 -66.45 -29.26 39.55
C TYR A 929 -66.02 -28.18 40.56
N LEU A 930 -65.47 -28.57 41.72
CA LEU A 930 -65.02 -27.63 42.74
C LEU A 930 -63.86 -26.76 42.24
N ALA A 931 -62.84 -27.38 41.65
CA ALA A 931 -61.69 -26.69 41.08
C ALA A 931 -62.12 -25.81 39.89
N ALA A 932 -63.02 -26.30 39.04
CA ALA A 932 -63.59 -25.53 37.93
C ALA A 932 -64.30 -24.26 38.40
N ALA A 933 -65.10 -24.34 39.47
CA ALA A 933 -65.78 -23.19 40.04
C ALA A 933 -64.80 -22.16 40.62
N THR A 934 -63.69 -22.61 41.22
CA THR A 934 -62.62 -21.73 41.70
C THR A 934 -61.92 -20.99 40.55
N SER A 935 -61.53 -21.70 39.49
CA SER A 935 -60.91 -21.08 38.31
C SER A 935 -61.86 -20.09 37.62
N TYR A 936 -63.15 -20.41 37.48
CA TYR A 936 -64.14 -19.47 36.94
C TYR A 936 -64.37 -18.24 37.81
N ARG A 937 -64.35 -18.38 39.15
CA ARG A 937 -64.41 -17.21 40.04
C ARG A 937 -63.19 -16.31 39.87
N ARG A 938 -61.98 -16.90 39.75
CA ARG A 938 -60.76 -16.12 39.50
C ARG A 938 -60.82 -15.42 38.14
N ALA A 939 -61.29 -16.09 37.10
CA ALA A 939 -61.52 -15.48 35.78
C ALA A 939 -62.49 -14.29 35.86
N LEU A 940 -63.58 -14.39 36.63
CA LEU A 940 -64.55 -13.30 36.81
C LEU A 940 -64.06 -12.18 37.74
N GLN A 941 -63.12 -12.45 38.64
CA GLN A 941 -62.45 -11.37 39.38
C GLN A 941 -61.61 -10.51 38.44
N LEU A 942 -60.92 -11.13 37.48
CA LEU A 942 -60.10 -10.46 36.47
C LEU A 942 -60.96 -9.81 35.36
N LYS A 943 -62.07 -10.46 34.97
CA LYS A 943 -63.01 -9.98 33.95
C LYS A 943 -64.48 -10.21 34.37
N PRO A 944 -65.10 -9.27 35.13
CA PRO A 944 -66.43 -9.47 35.72
C PRO A 944 -67.59 -9.67 34.73
N ASN A 945 -67.50 -9.11 33.53
CA ASN A 945 -68.58 -9.10 32.54
C ASN A 945 -68.49 -10.22 31.49
N ASP A 946 -67.77 -11.32 31.77
CA ASP A 946 -67.67 -12.44 30.83
C ASP A 946 -68.88 -13.39 30.95
N GLU A 947 -69.89 -13.17 30.09
CA GLU A 947 -71.13 -13.94 30.05
C GLU A 947 -70.93 -15.45 29.89
N ILE A 948 -69.92 -15.87 29.12
CA ILE A 948 -69.61 -17.29 28.88
C ILE A 948 -69.16 -17.93 30.20
N THR A 949 -68.26 -17.25 30.92
CA THR A 949 -67.75 -17.73 32.19
C THR A 949 -68.83 -17.72 33.28
N ILE A 950 -69.69 -16.69 33.34
CA ILE A 950 -70.84 -16.64 34.26
C ILE A 950 -71.78 -17.84 34.01
N THR A 951 -72.10 -18.09 32.75
CA THR A 951 -72.99 -19.19 32.35
C THR A 951 -72.38 -20.55 32.70
N ASN A 952 -71.08 -20.75 32.43
CA ASN A 952 -70.38 -21.97 32.76
C ASN A 952 -70.29 -22.19 34.29
N LEU A 953 -70.05 -21.14 35.08
CA LEU A 953 -70.04 -21.20 36.54
C LEU A 953 -71.43 -21.58 37.10
N LYS A 954 -72.52 -21.03 36.54
CA LYS A 954 -73.89 -21.41 36.91
C LYS A 954 -74.14 -22.90 36.65
N ARG A 955 -73.76 -23.41 35.47
CA ARG A 955 -73.88 -24.84 35.11
C ARG A 955 -73.10 -25.76 36.05
N VAL A 956 -71.86 -25.40 36.39
CA VAL A 956 -71.05 -26.17 37.34
C VAL A 956 -71.69 -26.17 38.73
N ARG A 957 -72.21 -25.03 39.22
CA ARG A 957 -72.90 -24.94 40.52
C ARG A 957 -74.15 -25.82 40.58
N THR A 958 -74.95 -25.86 39.51
CA THR A 958 -76.13 -26.73 39.45
C THR A 958 -75.75 -28.21 39.53
N LEU A 959 -74.68 -28.63 38.82
CA LEU A 959 -74.18 -30.02 38.87
C LEU A 959 -73.57 -30.38 40.23
N MET A 960 -72.91 -29.45 40.90
CA MET A 960 -72.43 -29.65 42.28
C MET A 960 -73.58 -29.81 43.27
N SER A 961 -74.69 -29.08 43.07
CA SER A 961 -75.87 -29.18 43.94
C SER A 961 -76.64 -30.49 43.73
N SER A 962 -76.63 -31.06 42.52
CA SER A 962 -77.26 -32.36 42.25
C SER A 962 -76.41 -33.54 42.73
N GLN A 963 -75.08 -33.45 42.67
CA GLN A 963 -74.17 -34.46 43.24
C GLN A 963 -74.17 -34.49 44.78
N ARG A 964 -74.54 -33.40 45.46
CA ARG A 964 -74.70 -33.38 46.93
C ARG A 964 -76.05 -33.93 47.41
N LYS A 965 -77.02 -34.09 46.50
CA LYS A 965 -78.38 -34.61 46.78
C LYS A 965 -78.52 -36.10 46.44
N LYS A 966 -77.55 -36.69 45.75
CA LYS A 966 -77.34 -38.13 45.60
C LYS A 966 -76.28 -38.55 46.61
#